data_AF-A0A8X8Y8M1-F1
#
_entry.id   AF-A0A8X8Y8M1-F1
#
_cell.length_a   1.000
_cell.length_b   1.000
_cell.length_c   1.000
_cell.angle_alpha   90.00
_cell.angle_beta   90.00
_cell.angle_gamma   90.00
#
_symmetry.space_group_name_H-M   'P 1'
#
loop_
_entity.id
_entity.type
_entity.pdbx_description
1 polymer ?
#
loop_
_entity_poly.entity_id
_entity_poly.type
_entity_poly.pdbx_seq_one_letter_code
_entity_poly.pdbx_strand_id
1 'polypeptide(L)'
;MVGRKFDEPTASRSQKALLRLASIDPIELCNEAKVERCRATRDLRSCGLNVQRVLIPCGHAALCDECSQRCEVCPICRMSLPKGGNELPLRLYYECIEAGLISKRHDDRLRDKEDTANQLVADVQRLYSLFDVTLENNLVSLICHYITDVCMDESAVSSDPVIALLLDEKVVKDWCRRTFQSILKELNAIYSRTASEMKSHLSSLLKISSKLAGMSNVLEVLESSFRGSISVMLQDLNHLQESILKTKQHLEIMAWCIRHQFLENVRCRFSDFASWSSSVRERKSAAIYRAWPDSVAGILGSGEQSTSSLFIEDALSNLENDEGYGHQDEGELAISSLLASVGNSVFLSKLQGLAGCYPFESLRVAVDLLFLQGNSTLVVAKQAIFLYFLFDRHWTIPEDKWRDIVDDFAVTFCITRHSLLESFVFYLLDDHTDEALEEACRLLPEIAGPNIHPKVAQALLERQNPDAALMVLRWSGRDGGATLVSVGEAVTAVRVRVECGLLTEAFMYQRMICTKVKDKKLKDAYDEANEQLNNWLTWLEILVSEICCLCIKRNLVDRMIEFPWNADEEKYLHKCMFDVAQNDPASTMGSLLVVFHLQRYRYVEAYQVHSKLQTLEEDFISKHQNEEMAYKVKLLNHWRKTLVDQSVDLLPDVLQQQLKDGKLPEAGACNGDQNIPPKPKPPTVQEPILGNLLFKLPQQWETNGFVHHQP
;
A
#
# COMPACT_ATOMS: atom_id res chain seq x y z
N MET A 1 -11.29 -54.96 -16.87
CA MET A 1 -11.05 -55.85 -18.03
C MET A 1 -9.66 -55.57 -18.56
N VAL A 2 -8.76 -56.55 -18.39
CA VAL A 2 -7.53 -56.85 -19.14
C VAL A 2 -6.84 -55.71 -19.92
N GLY A 3 -5.67 -55.30 -19.40
CA GLY A 3 -4.41 -55.24 -20.15
C GLY A 3 -4.25 -54.21 -21.27
N ARG A 4 -3.46 -53.17 -20.98
CA ARG A 4 -2.44 -52.70 -21.94
C ARG A 4 -1.11 -52.58 -21.23
N LYS A 5 -0.21 -53.51 -21.56
CA LYS A 5 1.23 -53.37 -21.39
C LYS A 5 1.67 -52.13 -22.18
N PHE A 6 2.17 -51.12 -21.47
CA PHE A 6 3.09 -50.15 -22.05
C PHE A 6 4.49 -50.52 -21.59
N ASP A 7 5.04 -51.58 -22.18
CA ASP A 7 6.48 -51.77 -22.24
C ASP A 7 7.00 -50.87 -23.37
N GLU A 8 7.15 -49.56 -23.11
CA GLU A 8 7.99 -48.70 -23.94
C GLU A 8 9.47 -48.99 -23.60
N PRO A 9 10.30 -49.45 -24.55
CA PRO A 9 11.67 -49.88 -24.25
C PRO A 9 12.68 -48.75 -24.02
N THR A 10 12.27 -47.48 -23.98
CA THR A 10 13.20 -46.33 -24.04
C THR A 10 13.16 -45.38 -22.84
N ALA A 11 12.27 -45.58 -21.86
CA ALA A 11 12.23 -44.73 -20.68
C ALA A 11 13.46 -45.00 -19.77
N SER A 12 14.18 -43.94 -19.40
CA SER A 12 15.31 -44.02 -18.45
C SER A 12 14.83 -44.60 -17.11
N ARG A 13 15.74 -45.21 -16.34
CA ARG A 13 15.41 -45.74 -15.00
C ARG A 13 14.78 -44.66 -14.09
N SER A 14 15.20 -43.41 -14.24
CA SER A 14 14.61 -42.26 -13.54
C SER A 14 13.18 -41.96 -14.00
N GLN A 15 12.88 -42.01 -15.29
CA GLN A 15 11.53 -41.76 -15.79
C GLN A 15 10.54 -42.85 -15.34
N LYS A 16 10.98 -44.11 -15.27
CA LYS A 16 10.15 -45.22 -14.74
C LYS A 16 9.82 -45.03 -13.25
N ALA A 17 10.83 -44.67 -12.44
CA ALA A 17 10.63 -44.39 -11.02
C ALA A 17 9.68 -43.19 -10.80
N LEU A 18 9.83 -42.12 -11.60
CA LEU A 18 8.95 -40.94 -11.52
C LEU A 18 7.52 -41.23 -11.95
N LEU A 19 7.31 -42.05 -13.00
CA LEU A 19 5.98 -42.47 -13.42
C LEU A 19 5.28 -43.28 -12.31
N ARG A 20 6.02 -44.21 -11.68
CA ARG A 20 5.50 -44.99 -10.56
C ARG A 20 5.18 -44.11 -9.35
N LEU A 21 6.03 -43.14 -9.05
CA LEU A 21 5.80 -42.14 -7.99
C LEU A 21 4.58 -41.27 -8.29
N ALA A 22 4.38 -40.84 -9.54
CA ALA A 22 3.23 -40.03 -9.92
C ALA A 22 1.89 -40.79 -9.89
N SER A 23 1.92 -42.12 -10.03
CA SER A 23 0.73 -42.98 -10.04
C SER A 23 0.44 -43.70 -8.72
N ILE A 24 1.26 -43.48 -7.68
CA ILE A 24 1.08 -44.15 -6.39
C ILE A 24 -0.17 -43.60 -5.68
N ASP A 25 -0.87 -44.48 -4.96
CA ASP A 25 -1.89 -44.04 -4.01
C ASP A 25 -1.20 -43.27 -2.87
N PRO A 26 -1.62 -42.04 -2.53
CA PRO A 26 -1.01 -41.27 -1.45
C PRO A 26 -0.89 -42.03 -0.13
N ILE A 27 -1.83 -42.92 0.22
CA ILE A 27 -1.79 -43.71 1.46
C ILE A 27 -0.62 -44.72 1.43
N GLU A 28 -0.26 -45.22 0.25
CA GLU A 28 0.86 -46.16 0.08
C GLU A 28 2.23 -45.49 0.26
N LEU A 29 2.33 -44.15 0.23
CA LEU A 29 3.58 -43.44 0.51
C LEU A 29 4.07 -43.67 1.95
N CYS A 30 3.17 -43.75 2.93
CA CYS A 30 3.54 -44.09 4.31
C CYS A 30 4.14 -45.51 4.38
N ASN A 31 3.54 -46.43 3.64
CA ASN A 31 4.00 -47.82 3.55
C ASN A 31 5.35 -47.90 2.84
N GLU A 32 5.62 -47.07 1.83
CA GLU A 32 6.90 -47.02 1.14
C GLU A 32 8.01 -46.31 1.94
N ALA A 33 7.66 -45.31 2.75
CA ALA A 33 8.58 -44.63 3.64
C ALA A 33 9.05 -45.53 4.79
N LYS A 34 8.18 -46.39 5.33
CA LYS A 34 8.47 -47.24 6.48
C LYS A 34 9.61 -48.26 6.23
N VAL A 35 10.57 -48.32 7.14
CA VAL A 35 11.66 -49.30 7.16
C VAL A 35 11.13 -50.65 7.63
N GLU A 36 10.81 -51.52 6.68
CA GLU A 36 10.45 -52.91 6.99
C GLU A 36 11.70 -53.75 7.21
N ARG A 37 11.68 -54.58 8.25
CA ARG A 37 12.74 -55.54 8.56
C ARG A 37 12.32 -56.95 8.20
N CYS A 38 13.30 -57.75 7.80
CA CYS A 38 13.08 -59.15 7.44
C CYS A 38 12.48 -59.92 8.63
N ARG A 39 11.28 -60.47 8.42
CA ARG A 39 10.49 -61.22 9.42
C ARG A 39 10.75 -62.73 9.37
N ALA A 40 11.82 -63.17 8.69
CA ALA A 40 12.18 -64.58 8.63
C ALA A 40 12.51 -65.10 10.04
N THR A 41 11.70 -66.02 10.54
CA THR A 41 11.91 -66.72 11.81
C THR A 41 12.44 -68.11 11.53
N ARG A 42 13.75 -68.26 11.38
CA ARG A 42 14.40 -69.57 11.52
C ARG A 42 15.69 -69.41 12.29
N ASP A 43 15.77 -70.11 13.41
CA ASP A 43 16.95 -70.26 14.28
C ASP A 43 17.39 -68.96 14.98
N LEU A 44 16.60 -68.56 15.99
CA LEU A 44 16.92 -67.70 17.15
C LEU A 44 17.54 -66.30 16.96
N ARG A 45 17.74 -65.80 15.74
CA ARG A 45 17.91 -64.36 15.48
C ARG A 45 17.13 -63.99 14.24
N SER A 46 16.15 -63.09 14.36
CA SER A 46 15.54 -62.47 13.17
C SER A 46 16.66 -61.86 12.33
N CYS A 47 16.63 -62.15 11.02
CA CYS A 47 17.60 -61.63 10.05
C CYS A 47 17.76 -60.11 10.21
N GLY A 48 16.68 -59.40 10.50
CA GLY A 48 16.71 -58.00 10.93
C GLY A 48 17.18 -57.01 9.86
N LEU A 49 17.65 -57.50 8.72
CA LEU A 49 18.05 -56.70 7.57
C LEU A 49 16.85 -55.95 6.99
N ASN A 50 17.13 -54.75 6.48
CA ASN A 50 16.14 -53.90 5.82
C ASN A 50 15.64 -54.56 4.53
N VAL A 51 14.33 -54.56 4.33
CA VAL A 51 13.68 -55.13 3.15
C VAL A 51 13.62 -54.09 2.04
N GLN A 52 14.28 -54.40 0.93
CA GLN A 52 14.39 -53.50 -0.23
C GLN A 52 13.41 -53.84 -1.36
N ARG A 53 12.86 -55.06 -1.35
CA ARG A 53 12.04 -55.61 -2.44
C ARG A 53 10.68 -56.07 -1.94
N VAL A 54 9.73 -56.10 -2.85
CA VAL A 54 8.35 -56.52 -2.59
C VAL A 54 8.12 -57.93 -3.14
N LEU A 55 7.39 -58.76 -2.39
CA LEU A 55 7.01 -60.11 -2.81
C LEU A 55 5.89 -60.04 -3.87
N ILE A 56 6.18 -60.45 -5.10
CA ILE A 56 5.27 -60.41 -6.26
C ILE A 56 3.86 -60.97 -6.00
N PRO A 57 3.65 -62.12 -5.34
CA PRO A 57 2.30 -62.68 -5.21
C PRO A 57 1.42 -61.93 -4.20
N CYS A 58 2.01 -61.18 -3.26
CA CYS A 58 1.27 -60.63 -2.12
C CYS A 58 1.50 -59.14 -1.85
N GLY A 59 2.42 -58.48 -2.54
CA GLY A 59 2.72 -57.06 -2.31
C GLY A 59 3.43 -56.75 -0.99
N HIS A 60 3.74 -57.75 -0.16
CA HIS A 60 4.33 -57.51 1.16
C HIS A 60 5.86 -57.37 1.12
N ALA A 61 6.38 -56.34 1.79
CA ALA A 61 7.80 -56.15 2.08
C ALA A 61 8.23 -56.91 3.36
N ALA A 62 8.15 -58.24 3.36
CA ALA A 62 8.33 -59.05 4.57
C ALA A 62 9.69 -59.77 4.70
N LEU A 63 10.43 -59.94 3.60
CA LEU A 63 11.65 -60.76 3.53
C LEU A 63 12.75 -60.02 2.78
N CYS A 64 14.00 -60.09 3.26
CA CYS A 64 15.16 -59.60 2.50
C CYS A 64 15.47 -60.52 1.32
N ASP A 65 16.31 -60.06 0.38
CA ASP A 65 16.66 -60.80 -0.84
C ASP A 65 17.14 -62.23 -0.55
N GLU A 66 18.00 -62.42 0.45
CA GLU A 66 18.50 -63.74 0.84
C GLU A 66 17.41 -64.64 1.45
N CYS A 67 16.54 -64.09 2.29
CA CYS A 67 15.48 -64.86 2.94
C CYS A 67 14.31 -65.15 2.01
N SER A 68 14.06 -64.28 1.01
CA SER A 68 13.02 -64.49 0.00
C SER A 68 13.26 -65.75 -0.84
N GLN A 69 14.53 -66.12 -1.05
CA GLN A 69 14.92 -67.34 -1.76
C GLN A 69 14.79 -68.62 -0.90
N ARG A 70 14.81 -68.46 0.43
CA ARG A 70 14.82 -69.58 1.40
C ARG A 70 13.45 -69.87 2.00
N CYS A 71 12.55 -68.89 2.02
CA CYS A 71 11.20 -69.03 2.53
C CYS A 71 10.22 -69.43 1.42
N GLU A 72 9.39 -70.44 1.70
CA GLU A 72 8.38 -70.92 0.73
C GLU A 72 7.05 -70.17 0.81
N VAL A 73 6.82 -69.46 1.92
CA VAL A 73 5.58 -68.73 2.20
C VAL A 73 5.89 -67.33 2.75
N CYS A 74 5.02 -66.38 2.47
CA CYS A 74 5.08 -65.04 3.06
C CYS A 74 4.84 -65.11 4.58
N PRO A 75 5.69 -64.51 5.44
CA PRO A 75 5.49 -64.49 6.89
C PRO A 75 4.22 -63.76 7.36
N ILE A 76 3.67 -62.87 6.52
CA ILE A 76 2.51 -62.04 6.86
C ILE A 76 1.21 -62.74 6.45
N CYS A 77 1.04 -63.04 5.16
CA CYS A 77 -0.21 -63.57 4.61
C CYS A 77 -0.17 -65.08 4.29
N ARG A 78 0.96 -65.75 4.51
CA ARG A 78 1.18 -67.19 4.24
C ARG A 78 0.99 -67.64 2.79
N MET A 79 0.83 -66.72 1.84
CA MET A 79 0.78 -67.06 0.41
C MET A 79 2.11 -67.65 -0.07
N SER A 80 2.03 -68.66 -0.94
CA SER A 80 3.20 -69.35 -1.49
C SER A 80 4.02 -68.43 -2.38
N LEU A 81 5.34 -68.46 -2.21
CA LEU A 81 6.28 -67.66 -2.99
C LEU A 81 6.81 -68.48 -4.18
N PRO A 82 6.85 -67.92 -5.39
CA PRO A 82 7.39 -68.61 -6.55
C PRO A 82 8.89 -68.88 -6.35
N LYS A 83 9.30 -70.15 -6.46
CA LYS A 83 10.71 -70.55 -6.41
C LYS A 83 11.34 -70.35 -7.78
N GLY A 84 12.11 -69.28 -7.96
CA GLY A 84 12.84 -69.01 -9.21
C GLY A 84 13.16 -67.53 -9.39
N GLY A 85 14.36 -67.24 -9.89
CA GLY A 85 14.99 -65.91 -9.93
C GLY A 85 14.38 -64.88 -10.87
N ASN A 86 13.08 -64.59 -10.74
CA ASN A 86 12.55 -63.32 -11.19
C ASN A 86 13.03 -62.23 -10.21
N GLU A 87 13.67 -61.18 -10.71
CA GLU A 87 14.05 -60.02 -9.89
C GLU A 87 12.80 -59.48 -9.20
N LEU A 88 12.74 -59.60 -7.88
CA LEU A 88 11.64 -59.03 -7.10
C LEU A 88 11.66 -57.50 -7.32
N PRO A 89 10.49 -56.88 -7.57
CA PRO A 89 10.43 -55.44 -7.77
C PRO A 89 10.93 -54.72 -6.53
N LEU A 90 11.73 -53.67 -6.76
CA LEU A 90 12.18 -52.79 -5.69
C LEU A 90 10.99 -52.03 -5.12
N ARG A 91 11.07 -51.73 -3.83
CA ARG A 91 10.22 -50.72 -3.20
C ARG A 91 10.53 -49.35 -3.79
N LEU A 92 9.53 -48.48 -3.85
CA LEU A 92 9.63 -47.20 -4.56
C LEU A 92 10.80 -46.34 -4.06
N TYR A 93 11.03 -46.30 -2.74
CA TYR A 93 12.16 -45.59 -2.15
C TYR A 93 13.52 -46.08 -2.68
N TYR A 94 13.72 -47.40 -2.77
CA TYR A 94 14.98 -47.97 -3.27
C TYR A 94 15.09 -47.89 -4.79
N GLU A 95 13.97 -47.93 -5.52
CA GLU A 95 13.92 -47.64 -6.95
C GLU A 95 14.38 -46.20 -7.24
N CYS A 96 13.94 -45.22 -6.45
CA CYS A 96 14.40 -43.83 -6.52
C CYS A 96 15.90 -43.69 -6.20
N ILE A 97 16.46 -44.50 -5.29
CA ILE A 97 17.90 -44.55 -5.02
C ILE A 97 18.67 -45.13 -6.22
N GLU A 98 18.22 -46.23 -6.81
CA GLU A 98 18.87 -46.83 -7.98
C GLU A 98 18.78 -45.96 -9.23
N ALA A 99 17.71 -45.19 -9.34
CA ALA A 99 17.52 -44.18 -10.38
C ALA A 99 18.39 -42.93 -10.19
N GLY A 100 19.05 -42.77 -9.04
CA GLY A 100 19.86 -41.60 -8.71
C GLY A 100 19.05 -40.36 -8.34
N LEU A 101 17.74 -40.51 -8.07
CA LEU A 101 16.86 -39.42 -7.64
C LEU A 101 17.07 -39.08 -6.15
N ILE A 102 17.40 -40.08 -5.34
CA ILE A 102 17.75 -39.89 -3.92
C ILE A 102 19.24 -40.11 -3.75
N SER A 103 19.95 -39.11 -3.21
CA SER A 103 21.37 -39.22 -2.89
C SER A 103 21.58 -40.27 -1.80
N LYS A 104 22.48 -41.24 -2.04
CA LYS A 104 22.92 -42.21 -1.02
C LYS A 104 23.74 -41.50 0.07
N ARG A 105 23.10 -40.74 0.95
CA ARG A 105 23.75 -40.27 2.17
C ARG A 105 23.68 -41.38 3.23
N HIS A 106 24.86 -41.91 3.56
CA HIS A 106 25.18 -42.85 4.65
C HIS A 106 24.40 -44.17 4.71
N ASP A 107 24.99 -45.16 4.06
CA ASP A 107 25.08 -46.57 4.45
C ASP A 107 24.00 -47.11 5.43
N ASP A 108 22.80 -47.34 4.89
CA ASP A 108 21.74 -48.17 5.52
C ASP A 108 22.22 -49.60 5.84
N ARG A 109 23.44 -50.00 5.43
CA ARG A 109 24.01 -51.33 5.65
C ARG A 109 24.73 -51.48 7.00
N LEU A 110 24.95 -50.40 7.76
CA LEU A 110 25.75 -50.42 9.00
C LEU A 110 25.05 -49.93 10.28
N ARG A 111 23.73 -49.68 10.27
CA ARG A 111 23.00 -49.39 11.52
C ARG A 111 22.57 -50.69 12.19
N ASP A 112 23.51 -51.28 12.92
CA ASP A 112 23.23 -52.37 13.84
C ASP A 112 22.27 -51.91 14.97
N LYS A 113 21.47 -52.88 15.39
CA LYS A 113 20.43 -52.87 16.42
C LYS A 113 20.81 -51.98 17.62
N GLU A 114 19.99 -50.96 17.93
CA GLU A 114 19.43 -50.75 19.29
C GLU A 114 18.60 -49.46 19.53
N ASP A 115 18.53 -48.48 18.62
CA ASP A 115 17.78 -47.24 18.91
C ASP A 115 16.43 -47.12 18.16
N THR A 116 15.32 -47.45 18.81
CA THR A 116 13.95 -47.25 18.29
C THR A 116 13.67 -45.78 17.92
N ALA A 117 14.26 -44.82 18.66
CA ALA A 117 14.15 -43.39 18.35
C ALA A 117 14.87 -43.00 17.05
N ASN A 118 16.04 -43.61 16.76
CA ASN A 118 16.77 -43.38 15.51
C ASN A 118 16.08 -44.02 14.30
N GLN A 119 15.17 -44.98 14.53
CA GLN A 119 14.38 -45.62 13.49
C GLN A 119 13.18 -44.77 13.06
N LEU A 120 12.44 -44.18 14.01
CA LEU A 120 11.36 -43.22 13.71
C LEU A 120 11.87 -42.03 12.87
N VAL A 121 13.07 -41.54 13.18
CA VAL A 121 13.73 -40.47 12.42
C VAL A 121 14.08 -40.93 11.00
N ALA A 122 14.43 -42.20 10.80
CA ALA A 122 14.75 -42.74 9.47
C ALA A 122 13.49 -42.87 8.60
N ASP A 123 12.36 -43.29 9.16
CA ASP A 123 11.08 -43.43 8.44
C ASP A 123 10.58 -42.07 7.93
N VAL A 124 10.58 -41.05 8.81
CA VAL A 124 10.24 -39.66 8.44
C VAL A 124 11.21 -39.12 7.39
N GLN A 125 12.51 -39.39 7.53
CA GLN A 125 13.52 -38.97 6.56
C GLN A 125 13.30 -39.59 5.16
N ARG A 126 12.80 -40.83 5.09
CA ARG A 126 12.49 -41.48 3.80
C ARG A 126 11.30 -40.82 3.13
N LEU A 127 10.25 -40.49 3.90
CA LEU A 127 9.11 -39.73 3.39
C LEU A 127 9.54 -38.34 2.89
N TYR A 128 10.36 -37.63 3.66
CA TYR A 128 10.94 -36.34 3.24
C TYR A 128 11.75 -36.45 1.96
N SER A 129 12.52 -37.54 1.78
CA SER A 129 13.27 -37.76 0.55
C SER A 129 12.36 -38.00 -0.65
N LEU A 130 11.22 -38.68 -0.47
CA LEU A 130 10.21 -38.83 -1.52
C LEU A 130 9.56 -37.49 -1.85
N PHE A 131 9.21 -36.67 -0.84
CA PHE A 131 8.71 -35.32 -1.04
C PHE A 131 9.72 -34.42 -1.76
N ASP A 132 11.01 -34.47 -1.38
CA ASP A 132 12.08 -33.76 -2.07
C ASP A 132 12.14 -34.14 -3.56
N VAL A 133 12.06 -35.43 -3.88
CA VAL A 133 12.01 -35.92 -5.28
C VAL A 133 10.77 -35.41 -6.00
N THR A 134 9.59 -35.42 -5.37
CA THR A 134 8.37 -34.90 -6.00
C THR A 134 8.47 -33.40 -6.28
N LEU A 135 9.01 -32.62 -5.34
CA LEU A 135 9.19 -31.18 -5.47
C LEU A 135 10.21 -30.84 -6.57
N GLU A 136 11.31 -31.58 -6.64
CA GLU A 136 12.36 -31.40 -7.66
C GLU A 136 11.89 -31.70 -9.08
N ASN A 137 10.86 -32.54 -9.22
CA ASN A 137 10.34 -32.98 -10.52
C ASN A 137 8.95 -32.39 -10.83
N ASN A 138 8.53 -31.33 -10.13
CA ASN A 138 7.24 -30.65 -10.30
C ASN A 138 6.00 -31.56 -10.15
N LEU A 139 6.09 -32.60 -9.33
CA LEU A 139 4.98 -33.52 -8.98
C LEU A 139 4.30 -33.10 -7.67
N VAL A 140 4.18 -31.80 -7.43
CA VAL A 140 3.70 -31.20 -6.17
C VAL A 140 2.26 -31.62 -5.84
N SER A 141 1.44 -31.88 -6.86
CA SER A 141 0.07 -32.38 -6.70
C SER A 141 0.00 -33.65 -5.87
N LEU A 142 1.02 -34.52 -5.90
CA LEU A 142 1.06 -35.72 -5.07
C LEU A 142 1.14 -35.38 -3.58
N ILE A 143 1.93 -34.37 -3.20
CA ILE A 143 2.01 -33.90 -1.81
C ILE A 143 0.68 -33.25 -1.40
N CYS A 144 0.06 -32.47 -2.29
CA CYS A 144 -1.25 -31.89 -2.03
C CYS A 144 -2.32 -32.97 -1.79
N HIS A 145 -2.37 -34.02 -2.62
CA HIS A 145 -3.26 -35.16 -2.41
C HIS A 145 -2.93 -35.94 -1.14
N TYR A 146 -1.64 -36.05 -0.79
CA TYR A 146 -1.24 -36.64 0.50
C TYR A 146 -1.84 -35.85 1.69
N ILE A 147 -1.83 -34.52 1.65
CA ILE A 147 -2.47 -33.72 2.71
C ILE A 147 -3.98 -33.99 2.74
N THR A 148 -4.67 -33.89 1.61
CA THR A 148 -6.15 -33.98 1.58
C THR A 148 -6.67 -35.38 1.84
N ASP A 149 -6.02 -36.40 1.30
CA ASP A 149 -6.53 -37.77 1.26
C ASP A 149 -5.95 -38.64 2.38
N VAL A 150 -4.84 -38.23 2.99
CA VAL A 150 -4.14 -39.00 4.03
C VAL A 150 -4.12 -38.26 5.36
N CYS A 151 -3.63 -37.01 5.39
CA CYS A 151 -3.52 -36.26 6.65
C CYS A 151 -4.87 -35.75 7.18
N MET A 152 -5.79 -35.40 6.29
CA MET A 152 -7.11 -34.85 6.67
C MET A 152 -8.22 -35.91 6.68
N ASP A 153 -7.91 -37.17 6.43
CA ASP A 153 -8.88 -38.27 6.49
C ASP A 153 -9.05 -38.77 7.94
N GLU A 154 -10.18 -38.43 8.56
CA GLU A 154 -10.54 -38.89 9.91
C GLU A 154 -10.62 -40.44 10.02
N SER A 155 -10.78 -41.14 8.90
CA SER A 155 -10.84 -42.61 8.84
C SER A 155 -9.47 -43.28 8.70
N ALA A 156 -8.42 -42.51 8.35
CA ALA A 156 -7.06 -42.99 8.23
C ALA A 156 -6.38 -43.09 9.60
N VAL A 157 -6.72 -44.13 10.37
CA VAL A 157 -6.10 -44.43 11.68
C VAL A 157 -5.31 -45.73 11.60
N SER A 158 -4.06 -45.71 12.05
CA SER A 158 -3.22 -46.91 12.14
C SER A 158 -2.88 -47.26 13.59
N SER A 159 -2.92 -48.55 13.91
CA SER A 159 -2.44 -49.08 15.19
C SER A 159 -0.91 -49.11 15.29
N ASP A 160 -0.21 -48.89 14.18
CA ASP A 160 1.25 -48.78 14.16
C ASP A 160 1.66 -47.33 14.47
N PRO A 161 2.40 -47.08 15.57
CA PRO A 161 2.76 -45.73 15.98
C PRO A 161 3.62 -44.99 14.93
N VAL A 162 4.36 -45.72 14.08
CA VAL A 162 5.16 -45.11 13.00
C VAL A 162 4.26 -44.60 11.90
N ILE A 163 3.29 -45.42 11.47
CA ILE A 163 2.35 -45.02 10.43
C ILE A 163 1.45 -43.90 10.97
N ALA A 164 0.95 -43.99 12.21
CA ALA A 164 0.18 -42.91 12.83
C ALA A 164 0.93 -41.57 12.83
N LEU A 165 2.25 -41.57 13.08
CA LEU A 165 3.09 -40.38 12.97
C LEU A 165 3.20 -39.87 11.52
N LEU A 166 3.37 -40.76 10.54
CA LEU A 166 3.50 -40.36 9.13
C LEU A 166 2.20 -39.79 8.56
N LEU A 167 1.05 -40.22 9.08
CA LEU A 167 -0.27 -39.70 8.72
C LEU A 167 -0.51 -38.29 9.26
N ASP A 168 0.20 -37.86 10.31
CA ASP A 168 0.04 -36.55 10.96
C ASP A 168 0.47 -35.39 10.05
N GLU A 169 -0.34 -34.34 9.97
CA GLU A 169 -0.06 -33.16 9.15
C GLU A 169 1.22 -32.41 9.55
N LYS A 170 1.66 -32.56 10.81
CA LYS A 170 2.90 -31.97 11.33
C LYS A 170 4.13 -32.42 10.55
N VAL A 171 4.13 -33.64 10.01
CA VAL A 171 5.23 -34.16 9.20
C VAL A 171 5.40 -33.32 7.93
N VAL A 172 4.30 -32.90 7.31
CA VAL A 172 4.36 -32.05 6.10
C VAL A 172 4.82 -30.63 6.46
N LYS A 173 4.35 -30.08 7.59
CA LYS A 173 4.81 -28.77 8.11
C LYS A 173 6.32 -28.76 8.39
N ASP A 174 6.82 -29.78 9.07
CA ASP A 174 8.24 -29.90 9.43
C ASP A 174 9.13 -30.13 8.19
N TRP A 175 8.63 -30.87 7.20
CA TRP A 175 9.25 -30.97 5.88
C TRP A 175 9.36 -29.60 5.21
N CYS A 176 8.27 -28.84 5.11
CA CYS A 176 8.27 -27.50 4.51
C CYS A 176 9.30 -26.59 5.20
N ARG A 177 9.36 -26.57 6.54
CA ARG A 177 10.34 -25.78 7.30
C ARG A 177 11.78 -26.19 6.97
N ARG A 178 12.09 -27.48 6.98
CA ARG A 178 13.43 -28.00 6.67
C ARG A 178 13.83 -27.68 5.23
N THR A 179 12.96 -27.91 4.27
CA THR A 179 13.22 -27.69 2.85
C THR A 179 13.44 -26.21 2.57
N PHE A 180 12.64 -25.34 3.19
CA PHE A 180 12.81 -23.90 3.10
C PHE A 180 14.18 -23.46 3.65
N GLN A 181 14.58 -23.93 4.84
CA GLN A 181 15.92 -23.65 5.40
C GLN A 181 17.06 -24.14 4.50
N SER A 182 16.88 -25.27 3.81
CA SER A 182 17.86 -25.76 2.83
C SER A 182 17.95 -24.83 1.62
N ILE A 183 16.82 -24.38 1.10
CA ILE A 183 16.74 -23.41 0.00
C ILE A 183 17.42 -22.10 0.39
N LEU A 184 17.16 -21.57 1.58
CA LEU A 184 17.80 -20.34 2.07
C LEU A 184 19.33 -20.46 2.11
N LYS A 185 19.87 -21.60 2.57
CA LYS A 185 21.32 -21.86 2.56
C LYS A 185 21.89 -21.90 1.15
N GLU A 186 21.18 -22.53 0.21
CA GLU A 186 21.58 -22.58 -1.20
C GLU A 186 21.56 -21.18 -1.83
N LEU A 187 20.50 -20.40 -1.59
CA LEU A 187 20.37 -19.01 -2.05
C LEU A 187 21.49 -18.13 -1.49
N ASN A 188 21.78 -18.22 -0.19
CA ASN A 188 22.86 -17.45 0.44
C ASN A 188 24.24 -17.82 -0.17
N ALA A 189 24.47 -19.09 -0.47
CA ALA A 189 25.70 -19.55 -1.14
C ALA A 189 25.85 -19.04 -2.58
N ILE A 190 24.74 -18.69 -3.25
CA ILE A 190 24.75 -18.05 -4.57
C ILE A 190 24.89 -16.52 -4.43
N TYR A 191 24.15 -15.91 -3.51
CA TYR A 191 24.14 -14.44 -3.30
C TYR A 191 25.43 -13.89 -2.70
N SER A 192 26.23 -14.71 -2.03
CA SER A 192 27.57 -14.32 -1.54
C SER A 192 28.65 -14.25 -2.63
N ARG A 193 28.32 -14.59 -3.88
CA ARG A 193 29.25 -14.62 -5.02
C ARG A 193 29.27 -13.31 -5.79
N THR A 194 30.17 -13.20 -6.77
CA THR A 194 30.21 -12.03 -7.68
C THR A 194 29.05 -12.05 -8.68
N ALA A 195 28.68 -10.88 -9.23
CA ALA A 195 27.59 -10.76 -10.21
C ALA A 195 27.76 -11.69 -11.44
N SER A 196 28.99 -11.87 -11.92
CA SER A 196 29.30 -12.78 -13.03
C SER A 196 29.07 -14.25 -12.66
N GLU A 197 29.41 -14.65 -11.43
CA GLU A 197 29.16 -16.00 -10.93
C GLU A 197 27.69 -16.24 -10.65
N MET A 198 26.95 -15.24 -10.15
CA MET A 198 25.49 -15.35 -10.02
C MET A 198 24.82 -15.63 -11.37
N LYS A 199 25.32 -15.01 -12.46
CA LYS A 199 24.80 -15.21 -13.82
C LYS A 199 24.95 -16.66 -14.30
N SER A 200 26.05 -17.35 -13.97
CA SER A 200 26.21 -18.77 -14.33
C SER A 200 25.25 -19.68 -13.57
N HIS A 201 24.75 -19.23 -12.41
CA HIS A 201 23.78 -19.95 -11.58
C HIS A 201 22.31 -19.59 -11.85
N LEU A 202 22.00 -18.81 -12.89
CA LEU A 202 20.62 -18.39 -13.19
C LEU A 202 19.66 -19.58 -13.41
N SER A 203 20.13 -20.66 -14.04
CA SER A 203 19.33 -21.88 -14.22
C SER A 203 19.00 -22.58 -12.89
N SER A 204 19.91 -22.52 -11.91
CA SER A 204 19.66 -23.01 -10.55
C SER A 204 18.64 -22.14 -9.83
N LEU A 205 18.74 -20.80 -9.95
CA LEU A 205 17.77 -19.87 -9.35
C LEU A 205 16.35 -20.09 -9.87
N LEU A 206 16.19 -20.35 -11.18
CA LEU A 206 14.88 -20.70 -11.76
C LEU A 206 14.30 -22.00 -11.18
N LYS A 207 15.15 -23.02 -10.94
CA LYS A 207 14.74 -24.27 -10.27
C LYS A 207 14.35 -24.02 -8.82
N ILE A 208 15.06 -23.15 -8.11
CA ILE A 208 14.71 -22.78 -6.74
C ILE A 208 13.37 -22.03 -6.70
N SER A 209 13.12 -21.13 -7.67
CA SER A 209 11.83 -20.43 -7.81
C SER A 209 10.67 -21.41 -8.01
N SER A 210 10.84 -22.43 -8.87
CA SER A 210 9.80 -23.47 -9.05
C SER A 210 9.58 -24.30 -7.78
N LYS A 211 10.65 -24.61 -7.02
CA LYS A 211 10.54 -25.28 -5.71
C LYS A 211 9.74 -24.42 -4.71
N LEU A 212 10.03 -23.12 -4.60
CA LEU A 212 9.31 -22.22 -3.70
C LEU A 212 7.83 -22.08 -4.10
N ALA A 213 7.53 -22.02 -5.39
CA ALA A 213 6.14 -22.02 -5.88
C ALA A 213 5.41 -23.32 -5.53
N GLY A 214 6.08 -24.48 -5.68
CA GLY A 214 5.55 -25.77 -5.26
C GLY A 214 5.26 -25.83 -3.76
N MET A 215 6.18 -25.35 -2.93
CA MET A 215 5.98 -25.30 -1.48
C MET A 215 4.82 -24.38 -1.07
N SER A 216 4.67 -23.23 -1.73
CA SER A 216 3.57 -22.30 -1.48
C SER A 216 2.20 -22.94 -1.77
N ASN A 217 2.10 -23.74 -2.84
CA ASN A 217 0.88 -24.51 -3.15
C ASN A 217 0.59 -25.58 -2.07
N VAL A 218 1.61 -26.26 -1.55
CA VAL A 218 1.45 -27.26 -0.48
C VAL A 218 0.92 -26.61 0.80
N LEU A 219 1.47 -25.45 1.17
CA LEU A 219 1.04 -24.72 2.36
C LEU A 219 -0.36 -24.13 2.20
N GLU A 220 -0.75 -23.65 1.01
CA GLU A 220 -2.11 -23.19 0.75
C GLU A 220 -3.14 -24.30 0.95
N VAL A 221 -2.86 -25.51 0.46
CA VAL A 221 -3.72 -26.69 0.69
C VAL A 221 -3.78 -27.03 2.19
N LEU A 222 -2.64 -27.00 2.87
CA LEU A 222 -2.55 -27.26 4.31
C LEU A 222 -3.35 -26.24 5.12
N GLU A 223 -3.23 -24.94 4.84
CA GLU A 223 -4.00 -23.85 5.47
C GLU A 223 -5.50 -23.99 5.21
N SER A 224 -5.89 -24.30 3.97
CA SER A 224 -7.29 -24.46 3.57
C SER A 224 -8.00 -25.62 4.30
N SER A 225 -7.22 -26.55 4.86
CA SER A 225 -7.73 -27.73 5.56
C SER A 225 -8.11 -27.42 7.02
N PHE A 226 -7.61 -26.32 7.61
CA PHE A 226 -7.86 -25.95 9.01
C PHE A 226 -9.09 -25.05 9.25
N ARG A 227 -10.03 -24.93 8.28
CA ARG A 227 -11.15 -23.97 8.35
C ARG A 227 -11.91 -24.03 9.69
N GLY A 228 -11.75 -22.99 10.50
CA GLY A 228 -12.58 -22.70 11.68
C GLY A 228 -11.85 -22.71 13.04
N SER A 229 -10.59 -23.14 13.12
CA SER A 229 -9.84 -23.17 14.39
C SER A 229 -8.72 -22.12 14.39
N ILE A 230 -8.85 -21.05 15.19
CA ILE A 230 -7.75 -20.12 15.47
C ILE A 230 -6.75 -20.84 16.39
N SER A 231 -5.88 -21.65 15.80
CA SER A 231 -4.82 -22.38 16.50
C SER A 231 -3.49 -21.67 16.32
N VAL A 232 -2.62 -21.72 17.33
CA VAL A 232 -1.20 -21.30 17.24
C VAL A 232 -0.51 -21.97 16.04
N MET A 233 -0.92 -23.19 15.68
CA MET A 233 -0.41 -23.88 14.49
C MET A 233 -0.71 -23.15 13.17
N LEU A 234 -1.84 -22.45 13.06
CA LEU A 234 -2.23 -21.70 11.86
C LEU A 234 -1.42 -20.41 11.73
N GLN A 235 -1.11 -19.75 12.85
CA GLN A 235 -0.23 -18.58 12.86
C GLN A 235 1.19 -18.95 12.37
N ASP A 236 1.76 -20.03 12.91
CA ASP A 236 3.06 -20.53 12.46
C ASP A 236 3.10 -20.86 10.95
N LEU A 237 2.00 -21.42 10.42
CA LEU A 237 1.88 -21.77 9.00
C LEU A 237 1.82 -20.51 8.13
N ASN A 238 0.99 -19.55 8.50
CA ASN A 238 0.90 -18.26 7.83
C ASN A 238 2.26 -17.54 7.82
N HIS A 239 3.03 -17.59 8.91
CA HIS A 239 4.39 -17.02 8.95
C HIS A 239 5.36 -17.74 8.02
N LEU A 240 5.30 -19.06 7.91
CA LEU A 240 6.12 -19.83 6.99
C LEU A 240 5.74 -19.54 5.53
N GLN A 241 4.44 -19.46 5.22
CA GLN A 241 3.92 -19.12 3.91
C GLN A 241 4.36 -17.71 3.50
N GLU A 242 4.19 -16.74 4.39
CA GLU A 242 4.65 -15.38 4.22
C GLU A 242 6.16 -15.30 3.93
N SER A 243 6.97 -16.07 4.67
CA SER A 243 8.42 -16.15 4.47
C SER A 243 8.81 -16.73 3.10
N ILE A 244 8.10 -17.76 2.65
CA ILE A 244 8.31 -18.39 1.34
C ILE A 244 7.92 -17.43 0.22
N LEU A 245 6.80 -16.72 0.35
CA LEU A 245 6.33 -15.75 -0.63
C LEU A 245 7.31 -14.57 -0.77
N LYS A 246 7.78 -13.99 0.34
CA LYS A 246 8.84 -12.95 0.32
C LYS A 246 10.10 -13.43 -0.39
N THR A 247 10.58 -14.62 -0.03
CA THR A 247 11.78 -15.20 -0.63
C THR A 247 11.61 -15.46 -2.13
N LYS A 248 10.43 -15.91 -2.55
CA LYS A 248 10.10 -16.13 -3.97
C LYS A 248 10.10 -14.82 -4.75
N GLN A 249 9.40 -13.80 -4.24
CA GLN A 249 9.35 -12.46 -4.87
C GLN A 249 10.74 -11.84 -4.98
N HIS A 250 11.52 -11.91 -3.90
CA HIS A 250 12.92 -11.48 -3.88
C HIS A 250 13.76 -12.20 -4.93
N LEU A 251 13.64 -13.53 -5.01
CA LEU A 251 14.37 -14.34 -5.99
C LEU A 251 14.03 -13.99 -7.44
N GLU A 252 12.75 -13.73 -7.75
CA GLU A 252 12.31 -13.36 -9.09
C GLU A 252 12.91 -12.01 -9.53
N ILE A 253 12.86 -11.01 -8.65
CA ILE A 253 13.45 -9.69 -8.91
C ILE A 253 14.98 -9.78 -8.96
N MET A 254 15.60 -10.55 -8.06
CA MET A 254 17.05 -10.79 -8.07
C MET A 254 17.51 -11.49 -9.34
N ALA A 255 16.76 -12.47 -9.84
CA ALA A 255 17.07 -13.15 -11.10
C ALA A 255 17.00 -12.17 -12.29
N TRP A 256 16.04 -11.23 -12.28
CA TRP A 256 15.97 -10.15 -13.25
C TRP A 256 17.21 -9.22 -13.14
N CYS A 257 17.58 -8.80 -11.92
CA CYS A 257 18.79 -7.98 -11.72
C CYS A 257 20.08 -8.69 -12.19
N ILE A 258 20.22 -10.00 -11.94
CA ILE A 258 21.37 -10.81 -12.38
C ILE A 258 21.43 -10.90 -13.90
N ARG A 259 20.28 -11.09 -14.56
CA ARG A 259 20.17 -11.12 -16.04
C ARG A 259 20.74 -9.84 -16.66
N HIS A 260 20.41 -8.70 -16.05
CA HIS A 260 20.85 -7.36 -16.45
C HIS A 260 22.14 -6.88 -15.77
N GLN A 261 22.91 -7.79 -15.14
CA GLN A 261 24.19 -7.50 -14.49
C GLN A 261 24.12 -6.31 -13.51
N PHE A 262 23.05 -6.23 -12.71
CA PHE A 262 22.79 -5.14 -11.76
C PHE A 262 22.87 -3.73 -12.37
N LEU A 263 22.66 -3.61 -13.68
CA LEU A 263 22.78 -2.38 -14.45
C LEU A 263 24.18 -1.73 -14.35
N GLU A 264 25.24 -2.53 -14.19
CA GLU A 264 26.63 -2.02 -14.21
C GLU A 264 26.96 -1.31 -15.54
N ASN A 265 26.39 -1.79 -16.64
CA ASN A 265 26.62 -1.24 -17.98
C ASN A 265 25.77 0.02 -18.28
N VAL A 266 24.82 0.36 -17.40
CA VAL A 266 23.89 1.48 -17.62
C VAL A 266 24.27 2.61 -16.69
N ARG A 267 24.72 3.71 -17.29
CA ARG A 267 25.14 4.87 -16.54
C ARG A 267 23.99 5.42 -15.69
N CYS A 268 24.26 5.66 -14.41
CA CYS A 268 23.39 6.42 -13.52
C CYS A 268 23.53 7.91 -13.83
N ARG A 269 22.44 8.70 -13.68
CA ARG A 269 22.54 10.16 -13.81
C ARG A 269 23.38 10.78 -12.70
N PHE A 270 23.43 10.12 -11.54
CA PHE A 270 24.20 10.54 -10.36
C PHE A 270 25.62 9.96 -10.39
N SER A 271 26.59 10.73 -9.91
CA SER A 271 28.00 10.32 -9.78
C SER A 271 28.23 9.30 -8.67
N ASP A 272 27.52 9.45 -7.56
CA ASP A 272 27.71 8.72 -6.31
C ASP A 272 26.44 8.82 -5.44
N PHE A 273 26.37 7.97 -4.41
CA PHE A 273 25.22 7.91 -3.50
C PHE A 273 24.95 9.25 -2.79
N ALA A 274 26.00 9.99 -2.44
CA ALA A 274 25.86 11.28 -1.77
C ALA A 274 25.23 12.34 -2.68
N SER A 275 25.58 12.36 -3.98
CA SER A 275 24.92 13.22 -4.98
C SER A 275 23.44 12.87 -5.11
N TRP A 276 23.10 11.58 -5.21
CA TRP A 276 21.69 11.14 -5.29
C TRP A 276 20.90 11.55 -4.04
N SER A 277 21.43 11.25 -2.86
CA SER A 277 20.81 11.64 -1.58
C SER A 277 20.61 13.15 -1.48
N SER A 278 21.54 13.94 -1.99
CA SER A 278 21.42 15.41 -2.00
C SER A 278 20.31 15.89 -2.94
N SER A 279 20.17 15.28 -4.12
CA SER A 279 19.09 15.59 -5.06
C SER A 279 17.71 15.20 -4.52
N VAL A 280 17.58 14.08 -3.79
CA VAL A 280 16.34 13.70 -3.09
C VAL A 280 15.99 14.73 -2.02
N ARG A 281 16.97 15.15 -1.19
CA ARG A 281 16.74 16.19 -0.19
C ARG A 281 16.32 17.51 -0.79
N GLU A 282 16.91 17.91 -1.92
CA GLU A 282 16.52 19.11 -2.66
C GLU A 282 15.07 19.03 -3.16
N ARG A 283 14.66 17.90 -3.76
CA ARG A 283 13.25 17.67 -4.14
C ARG A 283 12.31 17.79 -2.95
N LYS A 284 12.66 17.18 -1.81
CA LYS A 284 11.87 17.28 -0.58
C LYS A 284 11.80 18.73 -0.07
N SER A 285 12.91 19.45 -0.04
CA SER A 285 12.94 20.87 0.35
C SER A 285 12.09 21.74 -0.58
N ALA A 286 12.11 21.45 -1.88
CA ALA A 286 11.28 22.14 -2.87
C ALA A 286 9.78 21.84 -2.67
N ALA A 287 9.42 20.59 -2.37
CA ALA A 287 8.04 20.22 -2.01
C ALA A 287 7.57 20.97 -0.76
N ILE A 288 8.38 20.99 0.31
CA ILE A 288 8.09 21.71 1.57
C ILE A 288 7.94 23.21 1.34
N TYR A 289 8.77 23.80 0.50
CA TYR A 289 8.68 25.23 0.19
C TYR A 289 7.41 25.58 -0.60
N ARG A 290 6.95 24.69 -1.48
CA ARG A 290 5.77 24.89 -2.34
C ARG A 290 4.45 24.43 -1.70
N ALA A 291 4.54 23.70 -0.59
CA ALA A 291 3.40 23.13 0.10
C ALA A 291 2.35 24.18 0.43
N TRP A 292 1.08 23.86 0.18
CA TRP A 292 -0.02 24.70 0.61
C TRP A 292 -0.21 24.57 2.13
N PRO A 293 -0.46 25.68 2.86
CA PRO A 293 -0.74 25.62 4.30
C PRO A 293 -1.90 24.68 4.59
N ASP A 294 -1.73 23.80 5.57
CA ASP A 294 -2.72 22.78 5.88
C ASP A 294 -3.76 23.31 6.86
N SER A 295 -4.81 23.93 6.32
CA SER A 295 -5.94 24.49 7.08
C SER A 295 -6.71 23.42 7.87
N VAL A 296 -6.53 22.15 7.49
CA VAL A 296 -7.10 20.96 8.11
C VAL A 296 -6.38 20.62 9.42
N ALA A 297 -5.04 20.75 9.48
CA ALA A 297 -4.24 20.42 10.65
C ALA A 297 -4.46 21.41 11.82
N GLY A 298 -4.67 22.69 11.52
CA GLY A 298 -4.97 23.71 12.53
C GLY A 298 -6.33 23.55 13.21
N ILE A 299 -7.30 22.92 12.53
CA ILE A 299 -8.69 22.75 13.02
C ILE A 299 -8.88 21.39 13.71
N LEU A 300 -8.21 20.33 13.23
CA LEU A 300 -8.37 18.96 13.76
C LEU A 300 -7.42 18.60 14.91
N GLY A 301 -6.45 19.45 15.26
CA GLY A 301 -5.57 19.23 16.41
C GLY A 301 -4.68 17.98 16.32
N SER A 302 -4.52 17.40 15.12
CA SER A 302 -3.57 16.32 14.87
C SER A 302 -2.15 16.88 14.94
N GLY A 303 -1.41 16.52 15.99
CA GLY A 303 -0.05 16.99 16.28
C GLY A 303 1.03 16.54 15.27
N GLU A 304 0.65 15.90 14.18
CA GLU A 304 1.55 15.66 13.06
C GLU A 304 1.41 16.82 12.09
N GLN A 305 2.41 17.71 12.11
CA GLN A 305 2.66 18.58 10.98
C GLN A 305 2.75 17.67 9.74
N SER A 306 1.73 17.69 8.89
CA SER A 306 1.74 17.11 7.56
C SER A 306 2.78 17.88 6.73
N THR A 307 4.05 17.57 6.98
CA THR A 307 5.14 18.01 6.12
C THR A 307 4.84 17.44 4.74
N SER A 308 4.72 18.29 3.71
CA SER A 308 4.52 17.83 2.34
C SER A 308 5.52 16.73 2.02
N SER A 309 5.01 15.53 1.81
CA SER A 309 5.79 14.35 1.50
C SER A 309 5.94 14.20 -0.01
N LEU A 310 6.96 13.48 -0.43
CA LEU A 310 7.08 13.02 -1.82
C LEU A 310 6.17 11.80 -2.06
N PHE A 311 5.81 11.49 -3.32
CA PHE A 311 5.07 10.27 -3.64
C PHE A 311 5.81 9.01 -3.18
N ILE A 312 7.14 9.00 -3.34
CA ILE A 312 7.98 7.88 -2.88
C ILE A 312 7.96 7.71 -1.36
N GLU A 313 7.89 8.80 -0.60
CA GLU A 313 7.82 8.75 0.87
C GLU A 313 6.48 8.16 1.33
N ASP A 314 5.37 8.62 0.74
CA ASP A 314 4.04 8.04 1.03
C ASP A 314 3.97 6.57 0.66
N ALA A 315 4.52 6.20 -0.50
CA ALA A 315 4.54 4.82 -0.96
C ALA A 315 5.31 3.91 0.01
N LEU A 316 6.46 4.38 0.54
CA LEU A 316 7.27 3.64 1.50
C LEU A 316 6.61 3.58 2.89
N SER A 317 6.05 4.68 3.39
CA SER A 317 5.32 4.70 4.66
C SER A 317 4.08 3.78 4.64
N ASN A 318 3.40 3.68 3.50
CA ASN A 318 2.28 2.74 3.33
C ASN A 318 2.71 1.27 3.36
N LEU A 319 3.98 0.94 3.07
CA LEU A 319 4.50 -0.42 3.24
C LEU A 319 4.75 -0.77 4.72
N GLU A 320 5.05 0.22 5.56
CA GLU A 320 5.34 0.05 7.00
C GLU A 320 4.08 -0.06 7.85
N ASN A 321 3.04 0.71 7.53
CA ASN A 321 1.80 0.79 8.32
C ASN A 321 1.00 -0.53 8.39
N ASP A 322 1.34 -1.52 7.57
CA ASP A 322 0.72 -2.85 7.54
C ASP A 322 1.55 -3.90 8.31
N GLU A 323 2.66 -3.50 8.95
CA GLU A 323 3.41 -4.35 9.88
C GLU A 323 2.65 -4.44 11.22
N GLY A 324 1.66 -5.33 11.29
CA GLY A 324 1.09 -5.72 12.58
C GLY A 324 2.21 -6.19 13.51
N TYR A 325 2.31 -5.57 14.69
CA TYR A 325 3.32 -5.89 15.72
C TYR A 325 3.42 -7.40 15.98
N GLY A 326 4.32 -8.07 15.26
CA GLY A 326 4.63 -9.49 15.39
C GLY A 326 6.02 -9.64 16.01
N HIS A 327 6.13 -10.49 17.02
CA HIS A 327 7.40 -10.87 17.61
C HIS A 327 8.41 -11.31 16.53
N GLN A 328 9.67 -10.86 16.65
CA GLN A 328 10.80 -11.38 15.84
C GLN A 328 10.88 -12.89 16.01
N ASP A 329 10.42 -13.63 15.01
CA ASP A 329 10.34 -15.08 15.05
C ASP A 329 11.41 -15.74 14.15
N GLU A 330 11.63 -17.04 14.33
CA GLU A 330 12.69 -17.81 13.64
C GLU A 330 12.69 -17.65 12.10
N GLY A 331 11.53 -17.40 11.49
CA GLY A 331 11.38 -17.16 10.05
C GLY A 331 12.00 -15.84 9.57
N GLU A 332 11.82 -14.75 10.30
CA GLU A 332 12.43 -13.45 9.99
C GLU A 332 13.94 -13.48 10.20
N LEU A 333 14.40 -14.19 11.24
CA LEU A 333 15.82 -14.46 11.47
C LEU A 333 16.43 -15.28 10.32
N ALA A 334 15.67 -16.23 9.75
CA ALA A 334 16.13 -17.03 8.62
C ALA A 334 16.24 -16.22 7.33
N ILE A 335 15.26 -15.37 7.01
CA ILE A 335 15.30 -14.49 5.82
C ILE A 335 16.41 -13.45 5.95
N SER A 336 16.68 -12.97 7.16
CA SER A 336 17.77 -12.02 7.42
C SER A 336 19.15 -12.51 6.95
N SER A 337 19.32 -13.84 6.80
CA SER A 337 20.55 -14.43 6.25
C SER A 337 20.77 -14.16 4.76
N LEU A 338 19.72 -13.78 4.02
CA LEU A 338 19.79 -13.44 2.59
C LEU A 338 20.15 -11.97 2.32
N LEU A 339 20.04 -11.11 3.34
CA LEU A 339 20.39 -9.70 3.25
C LEU A 339 21.89 -9.59 2.98
N ALA A 340 22.28 -8.79 1.97
CA ALA A 340 23.68 -8.45 1.80
C ALA A 340 24.20 -7.77 3.07
N SER A 341 25.34 -8.25 3.58
CA SER A 341 26.03 -7.73 4.76
C SER A 341 26.25 -6.20 4.67
N VAL A 342 25.39 -5.38 5.28
CA VAL A 342 25.74 -4.01 5.73
C VAL A 342 24.82 -3.59 6.88
N GLY A 343 25.39 -3.48 8.09
CA GLY A 343 24.68 -3.11 9.32
C GLY A 343 24.16 -1.67 9.42
N ASN A 344 24.10 -0.90 8.31
CA ASN A 344 23.66 0.50 8.32
C ASN A 344 22.27 0.71 7.70
N SER A 345 21.95 0.12 6.54
CA SER A 345 20.65 0.36 5.87
C SER A 345 19.48 -0.35 6.57
N VAL A 346 19.70 -1.53 7.15
CA VAL A 346 18.70 -2.25 7.99
C VAL A 346 18.53 -1.58 9.35
N PHE A 347 19.58 -0.90 9.84
CA PHE A 347 19.52 -0.13 11.08
C PHE A 347 18.79 1.20 10.87
N LEU A 348 18.98 1.84 9.72
CA LEU A 348 18.23 3.03 9.30
C LEU A 348 16.75 2.72 9.05
N SER A 349 16.40 1.60 8.42
CA SER A 349 14.98 1.22 8.25
C SER A 349 14.29 0.98 9.59
N LYS A 350 15.02 0.43 10.58
CA LYS A 350 14.52 0.25 11.96
C LYS A 350 14.46 1.53 12.79
N LEU A 351 15.24 2.57 12.46
CA LEU A 351 15.30 3.82 13.22
C LEU A 351 14.46 4.95 12.64
N GLN A 352 14.31 5.00 11.31
CA GLN A 352 13.75 6.13 10.58
C GLN A 352 12.63 5.72 9.61
N GLY A 353 12.23 4.44 9.64
CA GLY A 353 11.30 3.86 8.67
C GLY A 353 11.96 3.58 7.30
N LEU A 354 11.28 2.79 6.49
CA LEU A 354 11.54 2.55 5.08
C LEU A 354 11.51 3.86 4.27
N ALA A 355 10.66 4.83 4.64
CA ALA A 355 10.63 6.16 4.03
C ALA A 355 11.96 6.93 4.20
N GLY A 356 12.66 6.75 5.32
CA GLY A 356 14.00 7.32 5.56
C GLY A 356 15.13 6.62 4.81
N CYS A 357 14.86 5.47 4.18
CA CYS A 357 15.87 4.67 3.47
C CYS A 357 16.03 5.03 1.99
N TYR A 358 15.23 5.95 1.48
CA TYR A 358 15.33 6.42 0.10
C TYR A 358 16.27 7.64 -0.01
N PRO A 359 17.19 7.69 -0.99
CA PRO A 359 17.37 6.73 -2.09
C PRO A 359 18.10 5.45 -1.67
N PHE A 360 17.91 4.37 -2.42
CA PHE A 360 18.64 3.11 -2.18
C PHE A 360 20.07 3.17 -2.74
N GLU A 361 21.04 2.68 -1.98
CA GLU A 361 22.47 2.72 -2.36
C GLU A 361 22.81 1.91 -3.62
N SER A 362 22.13 0.78 -3.82
CA SER A 362 22.34 -0.10 -4.97
C SER A 362 21.07 -0.87 -5.32
N LEU A 363 21.03 -1.48 -6.51
CA LEU A 363 19.92 -2.37 -6.89
C LEU A 363 19.76 -3.51 -5.90
N ARG A 364 20.87 -4.10 -5.43
CA ARG A 364 20.80 -5.20 -4.48
C ARG A 364 20.12 -4.77 -3.18
N VAL A 365 20.50 -3.60 -2.65
CA VAL A 365 19.90 -3.04 -1.43
C VAL A 365 18.43 -2.71 -1.63
N ALA A 366 18.05 -2.15 -2.78
CA ALA A 366 16.65 -1.88 -3.10
C ALA A 366 15.80 -3.16 -3.11
N VAL A 367 16.29 -4.24 -3.74
CA VAL A 367 15.58 -5.52 -3.80
C VAL A 367 15.52 -6.19 -2.42
N ASP A 368 16.63 -6.17 -1.68
CA ASP A 368 16.71 -6.74 -0.34
C ASP A 368 15.73 -6.03 0.62
N LEU A 369 15.70 -4.69 0.64
CA LEU A 369 14.79 -3.93 1.51
C LEU A 369 13.33 -4.07 1.09
N LEU A 370 13.00 -3.91 -0.19
CA LEU A 370 11.60 -3.92 -0.63
C LEU A 370 10.95 -5.30 -0.55
N PHE A 371 11.67 -6.37 -0.92
CA PHE A 371 11.06 -7.70 -1.11
C PHE A 371 11.32 -8.67 0.04
N LEU A 372 12.31 -8.44 0.91
CA LEU A 372 12.51 -9.25 2.12
C LEU A 372 11.88 -8.62 3.38
N GLN A 373 11.67 -7.30 3.41
CA GLN A 373 10.96 -6.60 4.49
C GLN A 373 9.51 -6.25 4.09
N GLY A 374 8.65 -5.98 5.07
CA GLY A 374 7.22 -5.69 4.85
C GLY A 374 6.39 -6.89 4.36
N ASN A 375 5.11 -6.67 4.11
CA ASN A 375 4.12 -7.71 3.75
C ASN A 375 4.32 -8.25 2.30
N SER A 376 4.15 -9.57 2.09
CA SER A 376 4.24 -10.23 0.79
C SER A 376 3.04 -9.94 -0.13
N THR A 377 1.92 -9.47 0.41
CA THR A 377 0.72 -9.14 -0.38
C THR A 377 0.88 -7.87 -1.21
N LEU A 378 1.77 -6.96 -0.81
CA LEU A 378 1.98 -5.64 -1.43
C LEU A 378 2.93 -5.68 -2.64
N VAL A 379 2.96 -6.78 -3.40
CA VAL A 379 3.90 -6.99 -4.52
C VAL A 379 3.82 -5.88 -5.57
N VAL A 380 2.59 -5.48 -5.92
CA VAL A 380 2.34 -4.44 -6.94
C VAL A 380 2.92 -3.10 -6.48
N ALA A 381 2.73 -2.74 -5.20
CA ALA A 381 3.29 -1.52 -4.64
C ALA A 381 4.84 -1.58 -4.61
N LYS A 382 5.42 -2.71 -4.19
CA LYS A 382 6.88 -2.93 -4.18
C LYS A 382 7.48 -2.83 -5.59
N GLN A 383 6.81 -3.40 -6.59
CA GLN A 383 7.21 -3.28 -8.00
C GLN A 383 7.11 -1.84 -8.51
N ALA A 384 6.05 -1.11 -8.16
CA ALA A 384 5.90 0.31 -8.52
C ALA A 384 6.99 1.19 -7.90
N ILE A 385 7.35 0.94 -6.62
CA ILE A 385 8.47 1.63 -5.95
C ILE A 385 9.80 1.29 -6.62
N PHE A 386 10.01 0.03 -7.02
CA PHE A 386 11.20 -0.36 -7.76
C PHE A 386 11.27 0.31 -9.15
N LEU A 387 10.13 0.45 -9.85
CA LEU A 387 10.03 1.21 -11.10
C LEU A 387 10.35 2.70 -10.89
N TYR A 388 9.80 3.31 -9.85
CA TYR A 388 10.13 4.70 -9.47
C TYR A 388 11.65 4.85 -9.28
N PHE A 389 12.28 3.91 -8.58
CA PHE A 389 13.74 3.90 -8.39
C PHE A 389 14.51 3.79 -9.73
N LEU A 390 14.05 2.97 -10.68
CA LEU A 390 14.65 2.88 -12.02
C LEU A 390 14.49 4.18 -12.80
N PHE A 391 13.33 4.84 -12.74
CA PHE A 391 13.11 6.14 -13.37
C PHE A 391 14.01 7.22 -12.76
N ASP A 392 14.12 7.30 -11.43
CA ASP A 392 14.97 8.29 -10.77
C ASP A 392 16.45 8.14 -11.14
N ARG A 393 16.91 6.89 -11.28
CA ARG A 393 18.27 6.59 -11.69
C ARG A 393 18.60 7.10 -13.10
N HIS A 394 17.63 7.12 -13.99
CA HIS A 394 17.85 7.29 -15.44
C HIS A 394 17.19 8.51 -16.07
N TRP A 395 16.30 9.21 -15.36
CA TRP A 395 15.69 10.45 -15.86
C TRP A 395 16.76 11.45 -16.28
N THR A 396 16.54 12.16 -17.39
CA THR A 396 17.48 13.02 -18.16
C THR A 396 18.51 12.31 -19.04
N ILE A 397 18.66 10.98 -18.94
CA ILE A 397 19.48 10.19 -19.87
C ILE A 397 18.65 9.87 -21.12
N PRO A 398 19.23 9.91 -22.34
CA PRO A 398 18.52 9.53 -23.56
C PRO A 398 17.86 8.14 -23.44
N GLU A 399 16.61 8.06 -23.87
CA GLU A 399 15.75 6.89 -23.69
C GLU A 399 16.35 5.60 -24.28
N ASP A 400 17.05 5.70 -25.42
CA ASP A 400 17.71 4.59 -26.11
C ASP A 400 18.71 3.81 -25.24
N LYS A 401 19.10 4.36 -24.08
CA LYS A 401 20.08 3.75 -23.18
C LYS A 401 19.46 2.95 -22.03
N TRP A 402 18.19 3.15 -21.72
CA TRP A 402 17.55 2.56 -20.52
C TRP A 402 16.11 2.10 -20.74
N ARG A 403 15.42 2.55 -21.79
CA ARG A 403 14.02 2.21 -22.08
C ARG A 403 13.82 0.70 -22.24
N ASP A 404 14.70 0.01 -22.97
CA ASP A 404 14.64 -1.44 -23.17
C ASP A 404 14.64 -2.23 -21.85
N ILE A 405 15.26 -1.69 -20.80
CA ILE A 405 15.39 -2.34 -19.49
C ILE A 405 14.08 -2.21 -18.72
N VAL A 406 13.47 -1.02 -18.76
CA VAL A 406 12.17 -0.78 -18.14
C VAL A 406 11.07 -1.55 -18.87
N ASP A 407 11.14 -1.63 -20.20
CA ASP A 407 10.22 -2.43 -21.01
C ASP A 407 10.37 -3.94 -20.71
N ASP A 408 11.61 -4.47 -20.59
CA ASP A 408 11.85 -5.85 -20.18
C ASP A 408 11.35 -6.13 -18.76
N PHE A 409 11.49 -5.18 -17.83
CA PHE A 409 10.93 -5.29 -16.47
C PHE A 409 9.40 -5.37 -16.53
N ALA A 410 8.76 -4.46 -17.28
CA ALA A 410 7.30 -4.45 -17.42
C ALA A 410 6.77 -5.75 -18.05
N VAL A 411 7.46 -6.29 -19.07
CA VAL A 411 7.10 -7.57 -19.69
C VAL A 411 7.32 -8.74 -18.73
N THR A 412 8.45 -8.77 -18.01
CA THR A 412 8.78 -9.87 -17.09
C THR A 412 7.78 -9.98 -15.94
N PHE A 413 7.28 -8.85 -15.43
CA PHE A 413 6.37 -8.80 -14.29
C PHE A 413 4.92 -8.47 -14.67
N CYS A 414 4.58 -8.54 -15.96
CA CYS A 414 3.23 -8.30 -16.49
C CYS A 414 2.63 -6.93 -16.09
N ILE A 415 3.48 -5.90 -16.00
CA ILE A 415 3.05 -4.54 -15.65
C ILE A 415 2.39 -3.89 -16.85
N THR A 416 1.18 -3.37 -16.64
CA THR A 416 0.44 -2.71 -17.72
C THR A 416 1.10 -1.39 -18.11
N ARG A 417 0.94 -0.99 -19.38
CA ARG A 417 1.40 0.33 -19.85
C ARG A 417 0.86 1.46 -18.97
N HIS A 418 -0.40 1.36 -18.53
CA HIS A 418 -1.01 2.36 -17.68
C HIS A 418 -0.28 2.51 -16.33
N SER A 419 -0.04 1.39 -15.62
CA SER A 419 0.70 1.39 -14.34
C SER A 419 2.14 1.86 -14.48
N LEU A 420 2.78 1.54 -15.62
CA LEU A 420 4.13 2.01 -15.93
C LEU A 420 4.18 3.54 -16.08
N LEU A 421 3.28 4.11 -16.87
CA LEU A 421 3.17 5.56 -17.06
C LEU A 421 2.77 6.27 -15.77
N GLU A 422 1.87 5.68 -14.98
CA GLU A 422 1.47 6.22 -13.68
C GLU A 422 2.67 6.32 -12.72
N SER A 423 3.46 5.24 -12.61
CA SER A 423 4.69 5.22 -11.79
C SER A 423 5.70 6.26 -12.27
N PHE A 424 5.81 6.45 -13.58
CA PHE A 424 6.68 7.47 -14.17
C PHE A 424 6.19 8.89 -13.85
N VAL A 425 4.89 9.15 -13.97
CA VAL A 425 4.30 10.45 -13.62
C VAL A 425 4.50 10.79 -12.14
N PHE A 426 4.36 9.82 -11.23
CA PHE A 426 4.65 10.04 -9.80
C PHE A 426 6.09 10.50 -9.57
N TYR A 427 7.05 9.90 -10.28
CA TYR A 427 8.43 10.35 -10.26
C TYR A 427 8.59 11.78 -10.81
N LEU A 428 8.00 12.07 -11.97
CA LEU A 428 8.09 13.38 -12.61
C LEU A 428 7.48 14.50 -11.76
N LEU A 429 6.40 14.22 -11.03
CA LEU A 429 5.77 15.19 -10.13
C LEU A 429 6.58 15.45 -8.86
N ASP A 430 7.35 14.45 -8.38
CA ASP A 430 8.31 14.62 -7.29
C ASP A 430 9.57 15.39 -7.73
N ASP A 431 9.98 15.26 -8.99
CA ASP A 431 11.11 16.01 -9.53
C ASP A 431 10.77 17.50 -9.63
N HIS A 432 11.65 18.37 -9.13
CA HIS A 432 11.36 19.78 -8.93
C HIS A 432 11.57 20.65 -10.19
N THR A 433 12.09 20.08 -11.28
CA THR A 433 12.44 20.76 -12.54
C THR A 433 11.22 21.01 -13.43
N ASP A 434 11.27 22.02 -14.29
CA ASP A 434 10.14 22.40 -15.15
C ASP A 434 9.98 21.44 -16.33
N GLU A 435 11.09 20.86 -16.82
CA GLU A 435 11.07 19.83 -17.86
C GLU A 435 10.28 18.59 -17.41
N ALA A 436 10.42 18.20 -16.13
CA ALA A 436 9.66 17.09 -15.55
C ALA A 436 8.16 17.40 -15.48
N LEU A 437 7.79 18.64 -15.15
CA LEU A 437 6.40 19.08 -15.12
C LEU A 437 5.77 19.07 -16.52
N GLU A 438 6.49 19.56 -17.54
CA GLU A 438 6.01 19.53 -18.92
C GLU A 438 5.81 18.10 -19.45
N GLU A 439 6.74 17.19 -19.14
CA GLU A 439 6.60 15.77 -19.51
C GLU A 439 5.42 15.13 -18.76
N ALA A 440 5.27 15.37 -17.46
CA ALA A 440 4.14 14.87 -16.69
C ALA A 440 2.82 15.34 -17.30
N CYS A 441 2.71 16.63 -17.64
CA CYS A 441 1.52 17.20 -18.28
C CYS A 441 1.18 16.56 -19.63
N ARG A 442 2.20 16.13 -20.41
CA ARG A 442 1.98 15.41 -21.68
C ARG A 442 1.44 13.99 -21.47
N LEU A 443 1.84 13.31 -20.39
CA LEU A 443 1.45 11.92 -20.09
C LEU A 443 0.14 11.80 -19.31
N LEU A 444 -0.26 12.84 -18.57
CA LEU A 444 -1.47 12.86 -17.75
C LEU A 444 -2.74 12.38 -18.49
N PRO A 445 -3.03 12.78 -19.74
CA PRO A 445 -4.20 12.31 -20.47
C PRO A 445 -4.25 10.79 -20.69
N GLU A 446 -3.09 10.11 -20.80
CA GLU A 446 -3.02 8.66 -21.01
C GLU A 446 -3.28 7.86 -19.73
N ILE A 447 -2.98 8.46 -18.56
CA ILE A 447 -3.20 7.84 -17.25
C ILE A 447 -4.50 8.30 -16.58
N ALA A 448 -5.22 9.24 -17.19
CA ALA A 448 -6.38 9.82 -16.56
C ALA A 448 -7.53 8.80 -16.46
N GLY A 449 -8.08 8.65 -15.26
CA GLY A 449 -9.17 7.72 -14.99
C GLY A 449 -9.68 7.82 -13.56
N PRO A 450 -10.73 7.06 -13.19
CA PRO A 450 -11.35 7.14 -11.87
C PRO A 450 -10.43 6.70 -10.72
N ASN A 451 -9.40 5.92 -11.03
CA ASN A 451 -8.45 5.38 -10.06
C ASN A 451 -7.20 6.26 -9.87
N ILE A 452 -7.11 7.41 -10.54
CA ILE A 452 -5.93 8.28 -10.42
C ILE A 452 -5.71 8.71 -8.97
N HIS A 453 -4.46 8.71 -8.53
CA HIS A 453 -4.12 9.07 -7.15
C HIS A 453 -4.46 10.54 -6.86
N PRO A 454 -5.19 10.86 -5.77
CA PRO A 454 -5.65 12.22 -5.49
C PRO A 454 -4.53 13.25 -5.31
N LYS A 455 -3.38 12.81 -4.77
CA LYS A 455 -2.17 13.64 -4.63
C LYS A 455 -1.64 14.20 -5.96
N VAL A 456 -1.99 13.62 -7.12
CA VAL A 456 -1.60 14.16 -8.43
C VAL A 456 -2.12 15.57 -8.64
N ALA A 457 -3.40 15.83 -8.32
CA ALA A 457 -3.97 17.17 -8.45
C ALA A 457 -3.34 18.15 -7.45
N GLN A 458 -3.02 17.68 -6.24
CA GLN A 458 -2.32 18.47 -5.23
C GLN A 458 -0.90 18.85 -5.67
N ALA A 459 -0.11 17.89 -6.16
CA ALA A 459 1.23 18.13 -6.64
C ALA A 459 1.26 19.13 -7.81
N LEU A 460 0.34 18.99 -8.78
CA LEU A 460 0.20 19.95 -9.90
C LEU A 460 -0.14 21.37 -9.42
N LEU A 461 -1.00 21.48 -8.41
CA LEU A 461 -1.34 22.76 -7.79
C LEU A 461 -0.14 23.39 -7.06
N GLU A 462 0.63 22.60 -6.29
CA GLU A 462 1.88 23.02 -5.64
C GLU A 462 2.95 23.44 -6.66
N ARG A 463 2.92 22.85 -7.86
CA ARG A 463 3.75 23.22 -9.02
C ARG A 463 3.26 24.46 -9.79
N GLN A 464 2.27 25.18 -9.27
CA GLN A 464 1.68 26.38 -9.89
C GLN A 464 1.03 26.11 -11.26
N ASN A 465 0.57 24.88 -11.52
CA ASN A 465 -0.18 24.52 -12.73
C ASN A 465 -1.62 24.09 -12.39
N PRO A 466 -2.51 25.06 -12.04
CA PRO A 466 -3.88 24.76 -11.65
C PRO A 466 -4.73 24.25 -12.82
N ASP A 467 -4.42 24.64 -14.07
CA ASP A 467 -5.16 24.20 -15.25
C ASP A 467 -5.00 22.69 -15.51
N ALA A 468 -3.77 22.18 -15.41
CA ALA A 468 -3.52 20.74 -15.51
C ALA A 468 -4.17 19.98 -14.34
N ALA A 469 -4.10 20.52 -13.12
CA ALA A 469 -4.77 19.95 -11.95
C ALA A 469 -6.30 19.87 -12.16
N LEU A 470 -6.90 20.90 -12.73
CA LEU A 470 -8.33 20.94 -13.04
C LEU A 470 -8.72 19.87 -14.07
N MET A 471 -7.89 19.68 -15.10
CA MET A 471 -8.11 18.61 -16.08
C MET A 471 -8.07 17.23 -15.45
N VAL A 472 -7.10 16.96 -14.57
CA VAL A 472 -7.01 15.70 -13.83
C VAL A 472 -8.25 15.46 -12.97
N LEU A 473 -8.73 16.48 -12.26
CA LEU A 473 -9.95 16.38 -11.47
C LEU A 473 -11.16 16.03 -12.36
N ARG A 474 -11.31 16.70 -13.50
CA ARG A 474 -12.40 16.43 -14.46
C ARG A 474 -12.30 15.02 -15.06
N TRP A 475 -11.12 14.58 -15.47
CA TRP A 475 -10.91 13.24 -16.03
C TRP A 475 -11.09 12.11 -15.02
N SER A 476 -10.86 12.38 -13.72
CA SER A 476 -11.14 11.40 -12.67
C SER A 476 -12.61 11.00 -12.58
N GLY A 477 -13.54 11.80 -13.12
CA GLY A 477 -14.97 11.56 -13.04
C GLY A 477 -15.55 11.68 -11.61
N ARG A 478 -14.71 11.85 -10.58
CA ARG A 478 -15.12 12.07 -9.18
C ARG A 478 -15.69 13.48 -8.97
N ASP A 479 -15.45 14.37 -9.93
CA ASP A 479 -15.83 15.77 -9.89
C ASP A 479 -17.36 16.01 -9.94
N GLY A 480 -18.12 15.09 -10.56
CA GLY A 480 -19.59 15.11 -10.54
C GLY A 480 -20.21 14.64 -9.21
N GLY A 481 -19.37 14.28 -8.25
CA GLY A 481 -19.72 13.82 -6.91
C GLY A 481 -20.52 12.50 -6.89
N ALA A 482 -20.35 11.63 -7.88
CA ALA A 482 -20.90 10.28 -7.82
C ALA A 482 -20.38 9.49 -6.61
N THR A 483 -19.15 9.79 -6.19
CA THR A 483 -18.45 9.19 -5.04
C THR A 483 -18.13 10.25 -4.00
N LEU A 484 -18.25 9.91 -2.71
CA LEU A 484 -17.77 10.77 -1.63
C LEU A 484 -16.23 10.71 -1.59
N VAL A 485 -15.58 11.88 -1.57
CA VAL A 485 -14.12 12.03 -1.53
C VAL A 485 -13.62 12.28 -0.11
N SER A 486 -12.31 12.23 0.11
CA SER A 486 -11.69 12.63 1.39
C SER A 486 -11.74 14.16 1.59
N VAL A 487 -11.56 14.64 2.84
CA VAL A 487 -11.52 16.08 3.14
C VAL A 487 -10.39 16.77 2.37
N GLY A 488 -9.19 16.17 2.34
CA GLY A 488 -8.03 16.69 1.64
C GLY A 488 -8.23 16.80 0.13
N GLU A 489 -8.90 15.82 -0.48
CA GLU A 489 -9.31 15.87 -1.89
C GLU A 489 -10.29 17.00 -2.16
N ALA A 490 -11.30 17.19 -1.30
CA ALA A 490 -12.27 18.26 -1.46
C ALA A 490 -11.63 19.65 -1.34
N VAL A 491 -10.72 19.83 -0.37
CA VAL A 491 -9.95 21.07 -0.21
C VAL A 491 -9.09 21.35 -1.44
N THR A 492 -8.37 20.34 -1.94
CA THR A 492 -7.56 20.47 -3.17
C THR A 492 -8.44 20.86 -4.37
N ALA A 493 -9.60 20.24 -4.52
CA ALA A 493 -10.53 20.53 -5.60
C ALA A 493 -11.12 21.95 -5.54
N VAL A 494 -11.31 22.50 -4.35
CA VAL A 494 -11.68 23.91 -4.15
C VAL A 494 -10.51 24.83 -4.51
N ARG A 495 -9.30 24.54 -3.99
CA ARG A 495 -8.10 25.34 -4.27
C ARG A 495 -7.83 25.46 -5.75
N VAL A 496 -7.85 24.34 -6.49
CA VAL A 496 -7.65 24.31 -7.94
C VAL A 496 -8.64 25.21 -8.67
N ARG A 497 -9.94 25.17 -8.32
CA ARG A 497 -10.96 25.98 -8.99
C ARG A 497 -10.81 27.47 -8.73
N VAL A 498 -10.52 27.86 -7.49
CA VAL A 498 -10.30 29.27 -7.15
C VAL A 498 -9.07 29.81 -7.86
N GLU A 499 -8.01 29.00 -7.94
CA GLU A 499 -6.76 29.33 -8.64
C GLU A 499 -6.93 29.43 -10.17
N CYS A 500 -7.83 28.63 -10.77
CA CYS A 500 -8.27 28.80 -12.16
C CYS A 500 -9.26 29.97 -12.37
N GLY A 501 -9.61 30.73 -11.33
CA GLY A 501 -10.58 31.83 -11.41
C GLY A 501 -12.05 31.39 -11.51
N LEU A 502 -12.35 30.11 -11.29
CA LEU A 502 -13.68 29.50 -11.40
C LEU A 502 -14.41 29.52 -10.04
N LEU A 503 -14.60 30.72 -9.48
CA LEU A 503 -15.21 30.92 -8.16
C LEU A 503 -16.62 30.33 -8.05
N THR A 504 -17.44 30.48 -9.09
CA THR A 504 -18.80 29.92 -9.12
C THR A 504 -18.77 28.39 -9.07
N GLU A 505 -17.83 27.75 -9.78
CA GLU A 505 -17.65 26.30 -9.71
C GLU A 505 -17.18 25.87 -8.32
N ALA A 506 -16.27 26.61 -7.69
CA ALA A 506 -15.79 26.31 -6.34
C ALA A 506 -16.93 26.37 -5.30
N PHE A 507 -17.77 27.41 -5.40
CA PHE A 507 -18.96 27.58 -4.56
C PHE A 507 -19.98 26.45 -4.76
N MET A 508 -20.30 26.11 -6.01
CA MET A 508 -21.22 25.01 -6.31
C MET A 508 -20.68 23.65 -5.84
N TYR A 509 -19.37 23.43 -6.01
CA TYR A 509 -18.71 22.20 -5.58
C TYR A 509 -18.76 22.03 -4.05
N GLN A 510 -18.42 23.08 -3.29
CA GLN A 510 -18.50 23.06 -1.82
C GLN A 510 -19.92 22.68 -1.36
N ARG A 511 -20.97 23.29 -1.91
CA ARG A 511 -22.35 22.97 -1.55
C ARG A 511 -22.76 21.55 -1.89
N MET A 512 -22.37 21.07 -3.07
CA MET A 512 -22.62 19.70 -3.49
C MET A 512 -22.02 18.70 -2.50
N ILE A 513 -20.75 18.88 -2.13
CA ILE A 513 -20.06 17.97 -1.20
C ILE A 513 -20.66 18.05 0.21
N CYS A 514 -20.90 19.25 0.74
CA CYS A 514 -21.53 19.42 2.06
C CYS A 514 -22.93 18.79 2.12
N THR A 515 -23.72 18.88 1.05
CA THR A 515 -25.04 18.23 0.97
C THR A 515 -24.91 16.71 0.98
N LYS A 516 -23.93 16.14 0.28
CA LYS A 516 -23.69 14.69 0.26
C LYS A 516 -23.21 14.15 1.60
N VAL A 517 -22.32 14.88 2.30
CA VAL A 517 -21.90 14.51 3.66
C VAL A 517 -23.11 14.54 4.61
N LYS A 518 -23.99 15.53 4.47
CA LYS A 518 -25.24 15.63 5.22
C LYS A 518 -26.21 14.47 4.92
N ASP A 519 -26.37 14.10 3.65
CA ASP A 519 -27.22 12.98 3.23
C ASP A 519 -26.66 11.62 3.65
N LYS A 520 -25.33 11.46 3.67
CA LYS A 520 -24.67 10.24 4.15
C LYS A 520 -24.88 10.03 5.64
N LYS A 521 -24.79 11.10 6.46
CA LYS A 521 -25.15 11.02 7.89
C LYS A 521 -26.58 10.52 8.13
N LEU A 522 -27.53 10.94 7.29
CA LEU A 522 -28.93 10.51 7.40
C LEU A 522 -29.11 9.02 7.06
N LYS A 523 -28.21 8.43 6.27
CA LYS A 523 -28.20 7.00 5.92
C LYS A 523 -27.44 6.14 6.93
N ASP A 524 -26.33 6.65 7.46
CA ASP A 524 -25.43 5.94 8.37
C ASP A 524 -25.87 6.03 9.86
N ALA A 525 -27.02 6.64 10.15
CA ALA A 525 -27.60 6.75 11.50
C ALA A 525 -28.02 5.39 12.15
N TYR A 526 -27.65 4.27 11.53
CA TYR A 526 -27.83 2.91 12.06
C TYR A 526 -26.53 2.26 12.56
N ASP A 527 -25.34 2.83 12.28
CA ASP A 527 -24.04 2.28 12.71
C ASP A 527 -23.25 3.31 13.55
N GLU A 528 -23.42 3.23 14.87
CA GLU A 528 -22.70 4.05 15.87
C GLU A 528 -21.24 3.58 16.01
N ALA A 529 -20.31 4.13 15.22
CA ALA A 529 -18.87 3.94 15.50
C ALA A 529 -17.90 5.04 15.04
N ASN A 530 -18.28 5.98 14.16
CA ASN A 530 -17.33 6.97 13.61
C ASN A 530 -17.85 8.42 13.72
N GLU A 531 -18.05 8.91 14.93
CA GLU A 531 -18.65 10.24 15.20
C GLU A 531 -17.70 11.44 15.10
N GLN A 532 -16.37 11.25 15.06
CA GLN A 532 -15.43 12.39 15.10
C GLN A 532 -15.00 12.93 13.73
N LEU A 533 -14.99 12.11 12.67
CA LEU A 533 -14.52 12.52 11.33
C LEU A 533 -15.65 12.98 10.39
N ASN A 534 -16.89 12.60 10.70
CA ASN A 534 -18.07 12.91 9.91
C ASN A 534 -18.87 14.02 10.60
N ASN A 535 -18.36 15.25 10.73
CA ASN A 535 -19.21 16.38 11.08
C ASN A 535 -19.38 17.31 9.87
N TRP A 536 -20.62 17.41 9.36
CA TRP A 536 -20.91 18.21 8.17
C TRP A 536 -20.58 19.70 8.41
N LEU A 537 -20.71 20.17 9.65
CA LEU A 537 -20.28 21.51 10.06
C LEU A 537 -18.77 21.70 9.94
N THR A 538 -17.96 20.68 10.26
CA THR A 538 -16.50 20.75 10.11
C THR A 538 -16.10 20.82 8.64
N TRP A 539 -16.76 20.04 7.78
CA TRP A 539 -16.58 20.15 6.33
C TRP A 539 -16.97 21.54 5.80
N LEU A 540 -18.08 22.09 6.31
CA LEU A 540 -18.53 23.43 5.94
C LEU A 540 -17.52 24.49 6.37
N GLU A 541 -17.05 24.43 7.63
CA GLU A 541 -16.03 25.33 8.17
C GLU A 541 -14.77 25.31 7.32
N ILE A 542 -14.23 24.12 7.04
CA ILE A 542 -12.99 23.97 6.27
C ILE A 542 -13.17 24.54 4.85
N LEU A 543 -14.19 24.09 4.11
CA LEU A 543 -14.32 24.46 2.69
C LEU A 543 -14.68 25.95 2.50
N VAL A 544 -15.56 26.51 3.33
CA VAL A 544 -15.94 27.93 3.24
C VAL A 544 -14.76 28.82 3.67
N SER A 545 -14.05 28.45 4.74
CA SER A 545 -12.87 29.19 5.17
C SER A 545 -11.77 29.16 4.11
N GLU A 546 -11.56 28.02 3.44
CA GLU A 546 -10.60 27.92 2.32
C GLU A 546 -10.97 28.84 1.16
N ILE A 547 -12.23 28.85 0.72
CA ILE A 547 -12.69 29.77 -0.34
C ILE A 547 -12.42 31.21 0.08
N CYS A 548 -12.76 31.59 1.32
CA CYS A 548 -12.57 32.94 1.84
C CYS A 548 -11.10 33.33 1.85
N CYS A 549 -10.23 32.51 2.44
CA CYS A 549 -8.79 32.77 2.52
C CYS A 549 -8.16 32.92 1.14
N LEU A 550 -8.51 32.06 0.18
CA LEU A 550 -8.00 32.14 -1.20
C LEU A 550 -8.49 33.39 -1.92
N CYS A 551 -9.78 33.72 -1.80
CA CYS A 551 -10.34 34.94 -2.40
C CYS A 551 -9.69 36.20 -1.83
N ILE A 552 -9.41 36.22 -0.52
CA ILE A 552 -8.69 37.33 0.13
C ILE A 552 -7.27 37.44 -0.43
N LYS A 553 -6.52 36.33 -0.49
CA LYS A 553 -5.16 36.31 -1.04
C LYS A 553 -5.09 36.76 -2.51
N ARG A 554 -6.11 36.43 -3.30
CA ARG A 554 -6.20 36.75 -4.74
C ARG A 554 -6.94 38.06 -5.06
N ASN A 555 -7.38 38.82 -4.05
CA ASN A 555 -8.19 40.03 -4.20
C ASN A 555 -9.50 39.83 -5.00
N LEU A 556 -10.18 38.69 -4.80
CA LEU A 556 -11.44 38.32 -5.46
C LEU A 556 -12.66 38.43 -4.53
N VAL A 557 -12.52 39.17 -3.44
CA VAL A 557 -13.52 39.25 -2.35
C VAL A 557 -14.79 39.95 -2.80
N ASP A 558 -14.68 40.92 -3.72
CA ASP A 558 -15.80 41.61 -4.37
C ASP A 558 -16.80 40.63 -5.02
N ARG A 559 -16.28 39.62 -5.74
CA ARG A 559 -17.10 38.58 -6.37
C ARG A 559 -17.59 37.55 -5.36
N MET A 560 -16.80 37.27 -4.34
CA MET A 560 -17.15 36.31 -3.28
C MET A 560 -18.37 36.78 -2.47
N ILE A 561 -18.45 38.07 -2.13
CA ILE A 561 -19.54 38.63 -1.31
C ILE A 561 -20.88 38.67 -2.04
N GLU A 562 -20.88 38.59 -3.38
CA GLU A 562 -22.08 38.55 -4.22
C GLU A 562 -22.78 37.18 -4.20
N PHE A 563 -22.09 36.11 -3.77
CA PHE A 563 -22.69 34.77 -3.75
C PHE A 563 -23.83 34.66 -2.72
N PRO A 564 -24.85 33.81 -2.99
CA PRO A 564 -26.00 33.64 -2.13
C PRO A 564 -25.69 32.71 -0.94
N TRP A 565 -24.79 33.13 -0.05
CA TRP A 565 -24.41 32.41 1.18
C TRP A 565 -25.60 32.18 2.12
N ASN A 566 -25.66 31.00 2.75
CA ASN A 566 -26.67 30.69 3.78
C ASN A 566 -26.17 31.07 5.18
N ALA A 567 -27.06 31.12 6.18
CA ALA A 567 -26.68 31.56 7.54
C ALA A 567 -25.54 30.72 8.17
N ASP A 568 -25.46 29.42 7.87
CA ASP A 568 -24.41 28.54 8.38
C ASP A 568 -23.04 28.84 7.72
N GLU A 569 -23.02 29.11 6.41
CA GLU A 569 -21.84 29.51 5.65
C GLU A 569 -21.37 30.93 6.01
N GLU A 570 -22.31 31.87 6.14
CA GLU A 570 -22.04 33.28 6.44
C GLU A 570 -21.28 33.47 7.75
N LYS A 571 -21.50 32.59 8.74
CA LYS A 571 -20.75 32.59 10.00
C LYS A 571 -19.25 32.48 9.77
N TYR A 572 -18.83 31.59 8.86
CA TYR A 572 -17.42 31.37 8.54
C TYR A 572 -16.85 32.47 7.67
N LEU A 573 -17.64 33.00 6.71
CA LEU A 573 -17.25 34.18 5.94
C LEU A 573 -17.01 35.40 6.84
N HIS A 574 -17.93 35.67 7.77
CA HIS A 574 -17.79 36.75 8.74
C HIS A 574 -16.54 36.55 9.59
N LYS A 575 -16.32 35.35 10.13
CA LYS A 575 -15.12 35.01 10.91
C LYS A 575 -13.84 35.28 10.12
N CYS A 576 -13.69 34.73 8.90
CA CYS A 576 -12.49 34.91 8.09
C CYS A 576 -12.21 36.39 7.75
N MET A 577 -13.22 37.15 7.33
CA MET A 577 -13.02 38.56 6.98
C MET A 577 -12.73 39.43 8.20
N PHE A 578 -13.37 39.14 9.33
CA PHE A 578 -13.15 39.87 10.58
C PHE A 578 -11.78 39.54 11.18
N ASP A 579 -11.34 38.28 11.17
CA ASP A 579 -10.03 37.87 11.66
C ASP A 579 -8.90 38.55 10.86
N VAL A 580 -9.05 38.67 9.54
CA VAL A 580 -8.09 39.43 8.70
C VAL A 580 -8.10 40.91 9.05
N ALA A 581 -9.28 41.51 9.26
CA ALA A 581 -9.39 42.91 9.66
C ALA A 581 -8.83 43.18 11.07
N GLN A 582 -8.89 42.20 11.98
CA GLN A 582 -8.31 42.28 13.31
C GLN A 582 -6.78 42.22 13.27
N ASN A 583 -6.21 41.40 12.38
CA ASN A 583 -4.77 41.27 12.19
C ASN A 583 -4.16 42.44 11.39
N ASP A 584 -4.88 42.94 10.38
CA ASP A 584 -4.50 44.11 9.59
C ASP A 584 -5.67 45.11 9.48
N PRO A 585 -5.77 46.07 10.41
CA PRO A 585 -6.83 47.09 10.39
C PRO A 585 -6.76 48.04 9.19
N ALA A 586 -5.65 48.08 8.46
CA ALA A 586 -5.51 48.89 7.25
C ALA A 586 -6.00 48.18 5.98
N SER A 587 -6.41 46.92 6.12
CA SER A 587 -7.00 46.12 5.06
C SER A 587 -8.41 46.60 4.72
N THR A 588 -8.81 46.46 3.46
CA THR A 588 -10.17 46.76 3.00
C THR A 588 -11.19 45.70 3.43
N MET A 589 -10.75 44.57 4.00
CA MET A 589 -11.60 43.44 4.36
C MET A 589 -12.71 43.80 5.35
N GLY A 590 -12.39 44.56 6.41
CA GLY A 590 -13.42 45.01 7.36
C GLY A 590 -14.48 45.90 6.71
N SER A 591 -14.06 46.76 5.78
CA SER A 591 -14.99 47.60 5.02
C SER A 591 -15.86 46.79 4.05
N LEU A 592 -15.30 45.78 3.38
CA LEU A 592 -16.05 44.86 2.52
C LEU A 592 -17.04 44.00 3.31
N LEU A 593 -16.73 43.63 4.56
CA LEU A 593 -17.65 42.93 5.44
C LEU A 593 -18.88 43.81 5.77
N VAL A 594 -18.68 45.11 6.01
CA VAL A 594 -19.81 46.04 6.19
C VAL A 594 -20.64 46.14 4.91
N VAL A 595 -20.00 46.25 3.74
CA VAL A 595 -20.69 46.26 2.44
C VAL A 595 -21.51 44.99 2.23
N PHE A 596 -20.99 43.82 2.62
CA PHE A 596 -21.68 42.53 2.54
C PHE A 596 -23.02 42.52 3.29
N HIS A 597 -23.07 43.11 4.50
CA HIS A 597 -24.32 43.24 5.27
C HIS A 597 -25.26 44.30 4.67
N LEU A 598 -24.71 45.43 4.20
CA LEU A 598 -25.48 46.50 3.56
C LEU A 598 -26.17 46.03 2.27
N GLN A 599 -25.48 45.28 1.41
CA GLN A 599 -26.04 44.69 0.19
C GLN A 599 -27.22 43.74 0.45
N ARG A 600 -27.29 43.17 1.66
CA ARG A 600 -28.37 42.27 2.11
C ARG A 600 -29.42 42.97 2.97
N TYR A 601 -29.42 44.31 3.02
CA TYR A 601 -30.34 45.12 3.81
C TYR A 601 -30.29 44.84 5.33
N ARG A 602 -29.16 44.32 5.84
CA ARG A 602 -28.95 44.01 7.26
C ARG A 602 -28.21 45.15 7.96
N TYR A 603 -28.89 46.29 8.08
CA TYR A 603 -28.29 47.54 8.57
C TYR A 603 -27.82 47.48 10.03
N VAL A 604 -28.52 46.73 10.89
CA VAL A 604 -28.13 46.56 12.31
C VAL A 604 -26.81 45.79 12.44
N GLU A 605 -26.64 44.71 11.69
CA GLU A 605 -25.39 43.93 11.66
C GLU A 605 -24.24 44.76 11.07
N ALA A 606 -24.50 45.51 9.99
CA ALA A 606 -23.52 46.43 9.39
C ALA A 606 -23.02 47.47 10.41
N TYR A 607 -23.91 48.03 11.23
CA TYR A 607 -23.55 48.96 12.30
C TYR A 607 -22.72 48.29 13.39
N GLN A 608 -23.12 47.10 13.86
CA GLN A 608 -22.38 46.36 14.89
C GLN A 608 -20.96 46.01 14.45
N VAL A 609 -20.79 45.55 13.21
CA VAL A 609 -19.47 45.28 12.63
C VAL A 609 -18.66 46.58 12.51
N HIS A 610 -19.28 47.67 12.07
CA HIS A 610 -18.61 48.97 12.00
C HIS A 610 -18.09 49.46 13.36
N SER A 611 -18.90 49.37 14.42
CA SER A 611 -18.50 49.75 15.77
C SER A 611 -17.33 48.91 16.27
N LYS A 612 -17.37 47.59 16.06
CA LYS A 612 -16.27 46.68 16.44
C LYS A 612 -14.97 47.03 15.70
N LEU A 613 -15.05 47.26 14.39
CA LEU A 613 -13.89 47.67 13.57
C LEU A 613 -13.34 49.03 13.99
N GLN A 614 -14.20 49.99 14.32
CA GLN A 614 -13.79 51.31 14.78
C GLN A 614 -12.96 51.22 16.07
N THR A 615 -13.39 50.41 17.04
CA THR A 615 -12.61 50.19 18.27
C THR A 615 -11.22 49.59 17.97
N LEU A 616 -11.15 48.60 17.08
CA LEU A 616 -9.87 47.98 16.67
C LEU A 616 -8.94 48.97 15.95
N GLU A 617 -9.49 49.83 15.09
CA GLU A 617 -8.74 50.85 14.35
C GLU A 617 -8.25 51.98 15.26
N GLU A 618 -9.04 52.43 16.23
CA GLU A 618 -8.64 53.42 17.24
C GLU A 618 -7.53 52.87 18.15
N ASP A 619 -7.64 51.60 18.55
CA ASP A 619 -6.59 50.87 19.27
C ASP A 619 -5.31 50.73 18.44
N PHE A 620 -5.43 50.51 17.12
CA PHE A 620 -4.29 50.42 16.23
C PHE A 620 -3.58 51.78 16.05
N ILE A 621 -4.34 52.85 15.80
CA ILE A 621 -3.83 54.22 15.63
C ILE A 621 -3.15 54.72 16.90
N SER A 622 -3.67 54.38 18.08
CA SER A 622 -3.05 54.78 19.35
C SER A 622 -1.74 54.06 19.64
N LYS A 623 -1.55 52.84 19.13
CA LYS A 623 -0.36 52.00 19.36
C LYS A 623 0.73 52.15 18.29
N HIS A 624 0.38 52.56 17.06
CA HIS A 624 1.32 52.63 15.93
C HIS A 624 1.63 54.09 15.52
N GLN A 625 2.92 54.42 15.40
CA GLN A 625 3.42 55.76 15.06
C GLN A 625 3.53 56.02 13.54
N ASN A 626 3.06 55.10 12.68
CA ASN A 626 3.14 55.26 11.23
C ASN A 626 2.00 56.17 10.71
N GLU A 627 2.34 57.42 10.40
CA GLU A 627 1.38 58.45 9.96
C GLU A 627 0.64 58.08 8.66
N GLU A 628 1.30 57.39 7.72
CA GLU A 628 0.72 57.02 6.42
C GLU A 628 -0.38 55.96 6.59
N MET A 629 -0.10 54.92 7.39
CA MET A 629 -1.08 53.87 7.71
C MET A 629 -2.23 54.42 8.56
N ALA A 630 -1.94 55.31 9.51
CA ALA A 630 -2.97 55.97 10.31
C ALA A 630 -3.89 56.86 9.45
N TYR A 631 -3.35 57.55 8.44
CA TYR A 631 -4.14 58.31 7.48
C TYR A 631 -5.06 57.40 6.64
N LYS A 632 -4.52 56.29 6.11
CA LYS A 632 -5.28 55.30 5.34
C LYS A 632 -6.44 54.70 6.15
N VAL A 633 -6.19 54.32 7.40
CA VAL A 633 -7.22 53.78 8.31
C VAL A 633 -8.31 54.82 8.59
N LYS A 634 -7.94 56.08 8.88
CA LYS A 634 -8.91 57.17 9.09
C LYS A 634 -9.77 57.43 7.86
N LEU A 635 -9.19 57.36 6.66
CA LEU A 635 -9.93 57.52 5.41
C LEU A 635 -10.94 56.39 5.20
N LEU A 636 -10.53 55.13 5.40
CA LEU A 636 -11.42 53.96 5.31
C LEU A 636 -12.54 54.04 6.34
N ASN A 637 -12.23 54.43 7.57
CA ASN A 637 -13.20 54.63 8.64
C ASN A 637 -14.22 55.70 8.26
N HIS A 638 -13.77 56.88 7.80
CA HIS A 638 -14.66 57.97 7.41
C HIS A 638 -15.60 57.59 6.26
N TRP A 639 -15.07 56.91 5.24
CA TRP A 639 -15.87 56.39 4.13
C TRP A 639 -16.93 55.39 4.61
N ARG A 640 -16.51 54.39 5.40
CA ARG A 640 -17.41 53.36 5.93
C ARG A 640 -18.47 53.95 6.85
N LYS A 641 -18.11 54.91 7.70
CA LYS A 641 -19.02 55.65 8.57
C LYS A 641 -20.10 56.38 7.77
N THR A 642 -19.71 57.05 6.69
CA THR A 642 -20.67 57.76 5.81
C THR A 642 -21.72 56.80 5.24
N LEU A 643 -21.32 55.60 4.82
CA LEU A 643 -22.24 54.58 4.32
C LEU A 643 -23.14 54.00 5.42
N VAL A 644 -22.57 53.73 6.59
CA VAL A 644 -23.33 53.19 7.73
C VAL A 644 -24.33 54.22 8.24
N ASP A 645 -23.94 55.49 8.39
CA ASP A 645 -24.84 56.56 8.84
C ASP A 645 -26.04 56.72 7.87
N GLN A 646 -25.78 56.73 6.56
CA GLN A 646 -26.84 56.72 5.54
C GLN A 646 -27.76 55.49 5.65
N SER A 647 -27.21 54.34 6.03
CA SER A 647 -27.99 53.11 6.21
C SER A 647 -28.82 53.08 7.50
N VAL A 648 -28.32 53.74 8.56
CA VAL A 648 -29.03 53.88 9.84
C VAL A 648 -30.22 54.83 9.69
N ASP A 649 -30.10 55.87 8.87
CA ASP A 649 -31.21 56.77 8.54
C ASP A 649 -32.37 56.03 7.83
N LEU A 650 -32.11 54.90 7.17
CA LEU A 650 -33.12 54.04 6.54
C LEU A 650 -33.82 53.08 7.51
N LEU A 651 -33.35 52.97 8.77
CA LEU A 651 -33.98 52.12 9.78
C LEU A 651 -35.23 52.79 10.39
N PRO A 652 -36.24 52.01 10.81
CA PRO A 652 -37.36 52.53 11.60
C PRO A 652 -36.91 53.23 12.90
N ASP A 653 -37.60 54.31 13.28
CA ASP A 653 -37.26 55.16 14.45
C ASP A 653 -37.04 54.38 15.76
N VAL A 654 -37.78 53.28 15.95
CA VAL A 654 -37.66 52.40 17.12
C VAL A 654 -36.31 51.68 17.15
N LEU A 655 -35.82 51.22 15.99
CA LEU A 655 -34.51 50.58 15.87
C LEU A 655 -33.38 51.60 15.91
N GLN A 656 -33.60 52.82 15.39
CA GLN A 656 -32.65 53.92 15.56
C GLN A 656 -32.47 54.30 17.04
N GLN A 657 -33.56 54.36 17.81
CA GLN A 657 -33.49 54.59 19.26
C GLN A 657 -32.82 53.43 19.99
N GLN A 658 -33.09 52.17 19.63
CA GLN A 658 -32.44 51.01 20.25
C GLN A 658 -30.93 50.90 19.93
N LEU A 659 -30.50 51.36 18.74
CA LEU A 659 -29.08 51.49 18.39
C LEU A 659 -28.38 52.60 19.19
N LYS A 660 -29.04 53.76 19.34
CA LYS A 660 -28.54 54.89 20.15
C LYS A 660 -28.48 54.55 21.65
N ASP A 661 -29.38 53.70 22.12
CA ASP A 661 -29.45 53.24 23.51
C ASP A 661 -28.54 52.02 23.80
N GLY A 662 -27.89 51.44 22.79
CA GLY A 662 -26.97 50.30 22.94
C GLY A 662 -27.62 48.98 23.37
N LYS A 663 -28.93 48.78 23.12
CA LYS A 663 -29.73 47.68 23.68
C LYS A 663 -29.94 46.45 22.77
N LEU A 664 -29.31 46.40 21.60
CA LEU A 664 -29.48 45.28 20.67
C LEU A 664 -28.54 44.12 21.01
N PRO A 665 -28.99 42.85 20.89
CA PRO A 665 -28.13 41.70 21.16
C PRO A 665 -26.95 41.69 20.18
N GLU A 666 -25.76 41.38 20.69
CA GLU A 666 -24.58 41.15 19.86
C GLU A 666 -24.88 40.01 18.88
N ALA A 667 -24.72 40.25 17.58
CA ALA A 667 -24.68 39.16 16.60
C ALA A 667 -23.46 38.28 16.94
N GLY A 668 -23.74 37.10 17.52
CA GLY A 668 -22.72 36.14 17.95
C GLY A 668 -23.20 34.99 18.85
N ALA A 669 -24.33 35.12 19.56
CA ALA A 669 -24.83 34.04 20.43
C ALA A 669 -26.14 33.44 19.91
N CYS A 670 -26.05 32.49 18.97
CA CYS A 670 -27.15 31.55 18.72
C CYS A 670 -27.12 30.47 19.81
N ASN A 671 -27.75 30.74 20.95
CA ASN A 671 -28.19 29.66 21.83
C ASN A 671 -29.39 28.97 21.17
N GLY A 672 -29.29 27.65 21.01
CA GLY A 672 -30.36 26.80 20.50
C GLY A 672 -31.62 26.88 21.37
N ASP A 673 -32.74 26.61 20.71
CA ASP A 673 -34.10 26.48 21.24
C ASP A 673 -34.73 27.71 21.89
N GLN A 674 -35.60 28.40 21.14
CA GLN A 674 -37.05 28.41 21.42
C GLN A 674 -37.87 29.27 20.42
N ASN A 675 -38.93 28.64 19.89
CA ASN A 675 -40.22 29.18 19.42
C ASN A 675 -40.26 30.24 18.29
N ILE A 676 -40.68 29.76 17.11
CA ILE A 676 -41.07 30.51 15.91
C ILE A 676 -42.39 31.27 16.14
N PRO A 677 -42.47 32.60 15.95
CA PRO A 677 -43.72 33.31 15.67
C PRO A 677 -43.96 33.43 14.14
N PRO A 678 -45.21 33.59 13.69
CA PRO A 678 -45.59 33.38 12.29
C PRO A 678 -45.12 34.50 11.35
N LYS A 679 -44.77 34.09 10.12
CA LYS A 679 -44.32 34.93 8.99
C LYS A 679 -45.22 36.17 8.77
N PRO A 680 -44.66 37.40 8.68
CA PRO A 680 -45.31 38.49 7.98
C PRO A 680 -45.09 38.37 6.47
N LYS A 681 -46.09 38.81 5.69
CA LYS A 681 -46.12 38.80 4.22
C LYS A 681 -45.00 39.67 3.61
N PRO A 682 -44.52 39.36 2.39
CA PRO A 682 -43.48 40.16 1.75
C PRO A 682 -44.02 41.55 1.36
N PRO A 683 -43.27 42.65 1.59
CA PRO A 683 -43.59 43.91 0.96
C PRO A 683 -43.18 43.89 -0.52
N THR A 684 -43.95 44.63 -1.30
CA THR A 684 -43.88 44.79 -2.74
C THR A 684 -42.54 45.36 -3.19
N VAL A 685 -42.02 44.81 -4.29
CA VAL A 685 -40.78 45.19 -4.98
C VAL A 685 -40.69 46.71 -5.15
N GLN A 686 -39.68 47.34 -4.56
CA GLN A 686 -39.16 48.65 -4.97
C GLN A 686 -37.85 48.43 -5.72
N GLU A 687 -37.73 49.04 -6.89
CA GLU A 687 -36.55 49.04 -7.75
C GLU A 687 -35.31 49.65 -7.05
N PRO A 688 -34.09 49.25 -7.45
CA PRO A 688 -32.87 49.54 -6.70
C PRO A 688 -32.39 50.99 -6.89
N ILE A 689 -32.40 51.78 -5.82
CA ILE A 689 -31.87 53.16 -5.81
C ILE A 689 -30.34 53.21 -5.55
N LEU A 690 -29.70 52.09 -5.22
CA LEU A 690 -28.30 52.06 -4.76
C LEU A 690 -27.22 51.89 -5.85
N GLY A 691 -27.59 51.75 -7.12
CA GLY A 691 -26.64 51.54 -8.23
C GLY A 691 -25.62 52.67 -8.44
N ASN A 692 -25.88 53.89 -7.94
CA ASN A 692 -25.04 55.06 -8.18
C ASN A 692 -24.08 55.42 -7.02
N LEU A 693 -24.16 54.76 -5.86
CA LEU A 693 -23.29 55.06 -4.71
C LEU A 693 -22.08 54.11 -4.59
N LEU A 694 -22.10 52.96 -5.27
CA LEU A 694 -21.04 51.95 -5.19
C LEU A 694 -19.89 52.17 -6.18
N PHE A 695 -20.05 53.04 -7.19
CA PHE A 695 -19.04 53.31 -8.23
C PHE A 695 -18.29 54.63 -8.04
N LYS A 696 -17.73 54.88 -6.84
CA LYS A 696 -16.59 55.80 -6.67
C LYS A 696 -15.65 55.29 -5.58
N LEU A 697 -14.93 54.20 -5.88
CA LEU A 697 -13.60 54.04 -5.30
C LEU A 697 -12.75 55.22 -5.82
N PRO A 698 -11.94 55.90 -4.98
CA PRO A 698 -10.95 56.85 -5.50
C PRO A 698 -10.00 56.10 -6.45
N GLN A 699 -9.94 56.53 -7.71
CA GLN A 699 -9.15 55.97 -8.81
C GLN A 699 -7.60 56.12 -8.65
N GLN A 700 -7.05 56.09 -7.43
CA GLN A 700 -5.62 56.31 -7.17
C GLN A 700 -4.89 55.12 -6.51
N TRP A 701 -5.44 53.91 -6.59
CA TRP A 701 -4.80 52.73 -5.97
C TRP A 701 -3.90 51.90 -6.90
N GLU A 702 -3.68 52.33 -8.14
CA GLU A 702 -2.62 51.78 -8.99
C GLU A 702 -1.34 52.59 -8.80
N THR A 703 -0.48 52.14 -7.88
CA THR A 703 0.98 52.10 -8.05
C THR A 703 1.61 51.60 -6.76
N ASN A 704 1.99 50.31 -6.73
CA ASN A 704 3.38 49.89 -6.47
C ASN A 704 3.49 48.36 -6.51
N GLY A 705 4.00 47.88 -7.65
CA GLY A 705 4.94 46.76 -7.75
C GLY A 705 4.43 45.36 -7.41
N PHE A 706 3.95 44.62 -8.41
CA PHE A 706 4.75 43.55 -9.02
C PHE A 706 4.35 43.41 -10.50
N VAL A 707 5.39 43.31 -11.32
CA VAL A 707 5.35 43.24 -12.77
C VAL A 707 4.53 42.03 -13.23
N HIS A 708 3.42 42.28 -13.92
CA HIS A 708 2.90 41.32 -14.87
C HIS A 708 3.86 41.27 -16.06
N HIS A 709 4.57 40.15 -16.22
CA HIS A 709 5.12 39.78 -17.52
C HIS A 709 3.98 39.17 -18.36
N GLN A 710 3.63 39.89 -19.42
CA GLN A 710 3.42 39.29 -20.72
C GLN A 710 3.97 40.29 -21.75
N PRO A 711 4.85 39.88 -22.67
CA PRO A 711 6.25 39.46 -22.43
C PRO A 711 7.10 40.45 -21.60
#